data_AF-A0A1I2JAX2-F1
#
_entry.id   AF-A0A1I2JAX2-F1
#
_cell.length_a   1.000
_cell.length_b   1.000
_cell.length_c   1.000
_cell.angle_alpha   90.00
_cell.angle_beta   90.00
_cell.angle_gamma   90.00
#
_symmetry.space_group_name_H-M   'P 1'
#
loop_
_entity.id
_entity.type
_entity.pdbx_description
1 polymer ?
#
loop_
_entity_poly.entity_id
_entity_poly.type
_entity_poly.pdbx_seq_one_letter_code
_entity_poly.pdbx_strand_id
1 'polypeptide(L)'
;MKYLAFFLALITALFSTAFLLAQSHVEINGRIIDDTGLPVGDAKVSIENGQYIQSTSMGRFRATIFSKNPEIKNVKVYKSGYKLENWKFDREKELLIIEMIRLSQNEILSAKTIKGILYNANGVPVKKAWITVEGVALMDVAMTNEKGVFYLRIPPDEKFSNKNKILVDGKHINASYVKYDEKKMTLYIIWKGEGNGATTLNESEKETTNKSDALADKLSTYQINILDENSKPVTDLSVNAWGIGFFKTDSEGKFSIEAKDIRSVKFIIKGFDKLKTDYAEGNKVFILVRSELPRSPVIEEANINPANTDVKTVSNKADTIKKGDYASRFNRVTDELNAEKELFEQSSDRVKAEIDKINEELAKDKSLNESQKQVLQSYLVSLEELMNTNAKVFEYNQQQTKNRLEMMRSFVSAKNKMDEELLREMEKEKQEMESDFRKNILAISAVAAILGLLVIASLTVLRYVNTQKKKIEVANKNLAVATQQLSEKVDEINQKNEEMRVQAENLQKINQELHKKDANITASLNYAQRLQKSTFPDVALIQQAIPNFFVFFRPRDIVSGDFYWFSEKTNPVTGHKQTFLIAADCTGHGVPGAFMSMVGDALLEKIINTQGIDSPDVILTELHTGIRYMLNQEESANNDGMDMGICLIDKTNKTLEYAGAKTPLLYIQDGELHSIKGTMMSLGGLQLKENNFTKHTISIDKPTTCYLFSDGFHDQFGGETNKKYSKQRLSELLLSIHQEEFERQREILSNEFDNWKKDTKQIDDVLVMGFRV
;
A
#
# COMPACT_ATOMS: atom_id res chain seq x y z
N MET A 1 -47.07 -7.31 -31.12
CA MET A 1 -46.74 -5.91 -30.76
C MET A 1 -46.47 -5.68 -29.27
N LYS A 2 -47.40 -5.87 -28.31
CA LYS A 2 -47.20 -5.49 -26.89
C LYS A 2 -45.86 -5.94 -26.26
N TYR A 3 -45.45 -7.20 -26.46
CA TYR A 3 -44.15 -7.70 -25.96
C TYR A 3 -42.92 -7.01 -26.58
N LEU A 4 -42.99 -6.62 -27.85
CA LEU A 4 -41.89 -5.91 -28.52
C LEU A 4 -41.70 -4.50 -27.93
N ALA A 5 -42.79 -3.80 -27.63
CA ALA A 5 -42.75 -2.51 -26.95
C ALA A 5 -42.18 -2.62 -25.52
N PHE A 6 -42.53 -3.70 -24.78
CA PHE A 6 -41.98 -3.96 -23.45
C PHE A 6 -40.46 -4.26 -23.50
N PHE A 7 -40.02 -5.03 -24.50
CA PHE A 7 -38.60 -5.34 -24.70
C PHE A 7 -37.80 -4.09 -25.11
N LEU A 8 -38.36 -3.24 -25.99
CA LEU A 8 -37.75 -1.98 -26.37
C LEU A 8 -37.65 -1.01 -25.18
N ALA A 9 -38.71 -0.91 -24.37
CA ALA A 9 -38.72 -0.10 -23.14
C ALA A 9 -37.65 -0.57 -22.15
N LEU A 10 -37.51 -1.89 -21.95
CA LEU A 10 -36.47 -2.47 -21.09
C LEU A 10 -35.05 -2.16 -21.60
N ILE A 11 -34.82 -2.25 -22.91
CA ILE A 11 -33.56 -1.86 -23.53
C ILE A 11 -33.29 -0.36 -23.33
N THR A 12 -34.27 0.52 -23.53
CA THR A 12 -34.08 1.96 -23.28
C THR A 12 -33.83 2.28 -21.81
N ALA A 13 -34.40 1.53 -20.86
CA ALA A 13 -34.14 1.69 -19.42
C ALA A 13 -32.74 1.20 -19.00
N LEU A 14 -32.26 0.11 -19.61
CA LEU A 14 -30.90 -0.41 -19.39
C LEU A 14 -29.83 0.50 -20.01
N PHE A 15 -30.09 1.07 -21.19
CA PHE A 15 -29.18 2.06 -21.78
C PHE A 15 -29.23 3.42 -21.07
N SER A 16 -30.40 3.89 -20.62
CA SER A 16 -30.48 5.18 -19.89
C SER A 16 -29.81 5.12 -18.51
N THR A 17 -29.90 4.00 -17.79
CA THR A 17 -29.20 3.82 -16.51
C THR A 17 -27.68 3.68 -16.69
N ALA A 18 -27.21 2.99 -17.73
CA ALA A 18 -25.79 2.99 -18.10
C ALA A 18 -25.28 4.40 -18.48
N PHE A 19 -26.09 5.19 -19.19
CA PHE A 19 -25.72 6.56 -19.61
C PHE A 19 -25.81 7.60 -18.48
N LEU A 20 -26.58 7.34 -17.40
CA LEU A 20 -26.60 8.18 -16.20
C LEU A 20 -25.43 7.92 -15.23
N LEU A 21 -24.84 6.72 -15.25
CA LEU A 21 -23.71 6.36 -14.37
C LEU A 21 -22.33 6.64 -14.98
N ALA A 22 -22.27 7.10 -16.23
CA ALA A 22 -21.09 7.76 -16.80
C ALA A 22 -20.93 9.17 -16.20
N GLN A 23 -20.56 9.23 -14.91
CA GLN A 23 -20.14 10.48 -14.28
C GLN A 23 -18.87 10.98 -14.98
N SER A 24 -18.94 12.15 -15.60
CA SER A 24 -17.78 12.77 -16.24
C SER A 24 -16.80 13.25 -15.17
N HIS A 25 -15.76 12.45 -14.94
CA HIS A 25 -14.61 12.85 -14.15
C HIS A 25 -13.85 13.94 -14.89
N VAL A 26 -13.74 15.13 -14.28
CA VAL A 26 -12.87 16.21 -14.77
C VAL A 26 -11.64 16.23 -13.86
N GLU A 27 -10.45 15.95 -14.42
CA GLU A 27 -9.20 16.24 -13.71
C GLU A 27 -8.89 17.72 -13.84
N ILE A 28 -8.88 18.45 -12.73
CA ILE A 28 -8.38 19.83 -12.69
C ILE A 28 -6.98 19.88 -12.10
N ASN A 29 -6.19 20.84 -12.57
CA ASN A 29 -4.90 21.17 -11.98
C ASN A 29 -5.09 22.22 -10.88
N GLY A 30 -4.19 22.22 -9.90
CA GLY A 30 -4.24 23.12 -8.77
C GLY A 30 -2.89 23.74 -8.46
N ARG A 31 -2.88 25.02 -8.07
CA ARG A 31 -1.70 25.73 -7.56
C ARG A 31 -2.07 26.53 -6.31
N ILE A 32 -1.25 26.44 -5.28
CA ILE A 32 -1.37 27.18 -4.03
C ILE A 32 -0.19 28.16 -3.96
N ILE A 33 -0.48 29.43 -3.65
CA ILE A 33 0.49 30.51 -3.49
C ILE A 33 0.24 31.28 -2.20
N ASP A 34 1.28 31.93 -1.68
CA ASP A 34 1.18 32.85 -0.56
C ASP A 34 0.90 34.30 -0.99
N ASP A 35 0.74 35.19 -0.02
CA ASP A 35 0.55 36.64 -0.18
C ASP A 35 1.72 37.35 -0.91
N THR A 36 2.86 36.67 -1.12
CA THR A 36 3.99 37.14 -1.94
C THR A 36 4.05 36.49 -3.32
N GLY A 37 3.12 35.57 -3.64
CA GLY A 37 3.06 34.80 -4.88
C GLY A 37 3.94 33.55 -4.92
N LEU A 38 4.65 33.24 -3.83
CA LEU A 38 5.52 32.06 -3.73
C LEU A 38 4.69 30.78 -3.52
N PRO A 39 5.16 29.60 -4.02
CA PRO A 39 4.39 28.36 -3.94
C PRO A 39 4.30 27.78 -2.52
N VAL A 40 3.08 27.51 -2.04
CA VAL A 40 2.84 26.91 -0.72
C VAL A 40 2.76 25.39 -0.82
N GLY A 41 3.91 24.73 -0.66
CA GLY A 41 4.01 23.28 -0.69
C GLY A 41 3.42 22.56 0.52
N ASP A 42 3.10 21.27 0.38
CA ASP A 42 2.61 20.38 1.45
C ASP A 42 1.42 20.93 2.24
N ALA A 43 0.46 21.49 1.51
CA ALA A 43 -0.84 21.90 2.03
C ALA A 43 -1.90 20.85 1.65
N LYS A 44 -2.91 20.65 2.49
CA LYS A 44 -4.00 19.70 2.24
C LYS A 44 -5.23 20.43 1.71
N VAL A 45 -5.65 20.10 0.49
CA VAL A 45 -6.81 20.68 -0.20
C VAL A 45 -7.96 19.68 -0.23
N SER A 46 -9.17 20.14 0.06
CA SER A 46 -10.43 19.42 -0.20
C SER A 46 -11.35 20.31 -1.04
N ILE A 47 -12.02 19.71 -2.02
CA ILE A 47 -12.91 20.37 -2.98
C ILE A 47 -14.27 19.67 -2.89
N GLU A 48 -15.36 20.42 -2.78
CA GLU A 48 -16.72 19.90 -2.58
C GLU A 48 -16.88 18.90 -1.40
N ASN A 49 -15.99 18.98 -0.41
CA ASN A 49 -15.86 18.04 0.72
C ASN A 49 -15.40 16.61 0.31
N GLY A 50 -14.72 16.47 -0.83
CA GLY A 50 -13.98 15.26 -1.20
C GLY A 50 -12.78 14.99 -0.27
N GLN A 51 -12.10 13.87 -0.50
CA GLN A 51 -10.89 13.50 0.25
C GLN A 51 -9.79 14.58 0.17
N TYR A 52 -8.96 14.66 1.21
CA TYR A 52 -7.84 15.60 1.25
C TYR A 52 -6.71 15.17 0.31
N ILE A 53 -6.38 16.06 -0.61
CA ILE A 53 -5.28 15.94 -1.57
C ILE A 53 -4.11 16.77 -1.05
N GLN A 54 -2.93 16.18 -0.89
CA GLN A 54 -1.73 16.93 -0.51
C GLN A 54 -1.10 17.58 -1.75
N SER A 55 -0.76 18.86 -1.67
CA SER A 55 0.06 19.52 -2.68
C SER A 55 1.51 19.09 -2.59
N THR A 56 2.16 18.94 -3.75
CA THR A 56 3.61 18.84 -3.88
C THR A 56 4.33 20.00 -3.19
N SER A 57 5.63 19.86 -2.95
CA SER A 57 6.49 20.93 -2.40
C SER A 57 6.48 22.23 -3.23
N MET A 58 6.13 22.17 -4.53
CA MET A 58 5.92 23.34 -5.39
C MET A 58 4.49 23.91 -5.35
N GLY A 59 3.69 23.57 -4.33
CA GLY A 59 2.32 24.02 -4.16
C GLY A 59 1.35 23.53 -5.23
N ARG A 60 1.73 22.56 -6.07
CA ARG A 60 0.87 22.01 -7.13
C ARG A 60 0.14 20.76 -6.67
N PHE A 61 -1.12 20.61 -7.06
CA PHE A 61 -1.92 19.41 -6.85
C PHE A 61 -2.76 19.09 -8.10
N ARG A 62 -3.39 17.91 -8.14
CA ARG A 62 -4.41 17.56 -9.14
C ARG A 62 -5.62 16.98 -8.41
N ALA A 63 -6.83 17.31 -8.85
CA ALA A 63 -8.07 16.86 -8.23
C ALA A 63 -9.07 16.36 -9.27
N THR A 64 -9.77 15.27 -8.97
CA THR A 64 -10.86 14.75 -9.80
C THR A 64 -12.20 15.26 -9.28
N ILE A 65 -12.92 16.03 -10.10
CA ILE A 65 -14.25 16.57 -9.78
C ILE A 65 -15.33 15.73 -10.46
N PHE A 66 -16.39 15.42 -9.70
CA PHE A 66 -17.54 14.63 -10.15
C PHE A 66 -18.68 15.54 -10.63
N SER A 67 -18.49 16.25 -11.76
CA SER A 67 -19.54 17.11 -12.34
C SER A 67 -19.40 17.27 -13.85
N LYS A 68 -20.54 17.40 -14.56
CA LYS A 68 -20.61 17.81 -15.98
C LYS A 68 -20.36 19.30 -16.21
N ASN A 69 -20.34 20.11 -15.13
CA ASN A 69 -20.03 21.53 -15.18
C ASN A 69 -19.33 21.90 -13.85
N PRO A 70 -18.00 22.15 -13.84
CA PRO A 70 -17.23 22.39 -12.61
C PRO A 70 -17.48 23.80 -12.04
N GLU A 71 -18.69 24.03 -11.52
CA GLU A 71 -18.93 25.02 -10.50
C GLU A 71 -18.38 24.51 -9.16
N ILE A 72 -17.09 24.76 -8.94
CA ILE A 72 -16.51 24.69 -7.60
C ILE A 72 -17.22 25.74 -6.73
N LYS A 73 -17.73 25.30 -5.59
CA LYS A 73 -18.51 26.08 -4.62
C LYS A 73 -17.83 26.12 -3.25
N ASN A 74 -17.02 25.12 -2.93
CA ASN A 74 -16.32 25.01 -1.66
C ASN A 74 -14.90 24.43 -1.84
N VAL A 75 -13.90 25.25 -1.57
CA VAL A 75 -12.49 24.86 -1.48
C VAL A 75 -12.02 25.09 -0.05
N LYS A 76 -11.45 24.05 0.56
CA LYS A 76 -10.84 24.11 1.89
C LYS A 76 -9.37 23.76 1.73
N VAL A 77 -8.47 24.62 2.21
CA VAL A 77 -7.03 24.35 2.25
C VAL A 77 -6.51 24.48 3.67
N TYR A 78 -5.58 23.62 4.05
CA TYR A 78 -4.95 23.62 5.36
C TYR A 78 -3.43 23.48 5.23
N LYS A 79 -2.69 24.44 5.79
CA LYS A 79 -1.22 24.44 5.88
C LYS A 79 -0.80 25.05 7.21
N SER A 80 0.16 24.45 7.90
CA SER A 80 0.67 25.02 9.15
C SER A 80 1.35 26.37 8.90
N GLY A 81 0.96 27.38 9.70
CA GLY A 81 1.46 28.75 9.57
C GLY A 81 0.82 29.64 8.49
N TYR A 82 -0.23 29.18 7.79
CA TYR A 82 -0.93 29.95 6.75
C TYR A 82 -2.45 29.89 6.91
N LYS A 83 -3.14 30.93 6.42
CA LYS A 83 -4.60 31.07 6.40
C LYS A 83 -5.08 31.20 4.97
N LEU A 84 -6.17 30.52 4.60
CA LEU A 84 -6.84 30.74 3.32
C LEU A 84 -7.33 32.19 3.24
N GLU A 85 -6.86 32.93 2.24
CA GLU A 85 -7.36 34.26 1.90
C GLU A 85 -8.49 34.14 0.86
N ASN A 86 -8.18 33.53 -0.28
CA ASN A 86 -9.04 33.51 -1.45
C ASN A 86 -8.75 32.28 -2.34
N TRP A 87 -9.64 31.99 -3.30
CA TRP A 87 -9.38 31.01 -4.35
C TRP A 87 -10.17 31.35 -5.62
N LYS A 88 -9.64 30.96 -6.77
CA LYS A 88 -10.22 31.24 -8.09
C LYS A 88 -10.03 30.05 -9.03
N PHE A 89 -11.10 29.63 -9.69
CA PHE A 89 -11.04 28.61 -10.73
C PHE A 89 -11.05 29.25 -12.13
N ASP A 90 -9.98 29.05 -12.88
CA ASP A 90 -9.86 29.42 -14.29
C ASP A 90 -10.44 28.29 -15.15
N ARG A 91 -11.63 28.54 -15.72
CA ARG A 91 -12.37 27.57 -16.54
C ARG A 91 -11.73 27.30 -17.91
N GLU A 92 -10.91 28.20 -18.43
CA GLU A 92 -10.25 28.03 -19.74
C GLU A 92 -8.95 27.21 -19.62
N LYS A 93 -8.35 27.18 -18.42
CA LYS A 93 -7.07 26.50 -18.14
C LYS A 93 -7.22 25.29 -17.21
N GLU A 94 -8.45 24.94 -16.83
CA GLU A 94 -8.81 23.89 -15.85
C GLU A 94 -7.97 23.99 -14.56
N LEU A 95 -7.74 25.22 -14.10
CA LEU A 95 -6.76 25.55 -13.07
C LEU A 95 -7.41 26.22 -11.86
N LEU A 96 -7.33 25.57 -10.69
CA LEU A 96 -7.69 26.15 -9.40
C LEU A 96 -6.47 26.82 -8.78
N ILE A 97 -6.52 28.14 -8.63
CA ILE A 97 -5.56 28.94 -7.87
C ILE A 97 -6.11 29.13 -6.45
N ILE A 98 -5.26 28.93 -5.45
CA ILE A 98 -5.56 29.12 -4.02
C ILE A 98 -4.52 30.09 -3.44
N GLU A 99 -4.99 31.14 -2.78
CA GLU A 99 -4.21 32.25 -2.23
C GLU A 99 -4.25 32.16 -0.69
N MET A 100 -3.08 32.19 -0.04
CA MET A 100 -2.97 32.00 1.42
C MET A 100 -2.07 33.06 2.08
N ILE A 101 -2.61 33.83 3.02
CA ILE A 101 -1.79 34.73 3.85
C ILE A 101 -0.96 33.92 4.83
N ARG A 102 0.34 34.23 4.92
CA ARG A 102 1.23 33.73 5.97
C ARG A 102 0.91 34.41 7.31
N LEU A 103 0.72 33.61 8.35
CA LEU A 103 0.40 34.13 9.70
C LEU A 103 1.61 34.86 10.30
N SER A 104 1.34 35.96 11.00
CA SER A 104 2.39 36.76 11.64
C SER A 104 3.02 36.04 12.84
N GLN A 105 4.26 36.42 13.16
CA GLN A 105 4.97 35.85 14.31
C GLN A 105 4.24 36.12 15.64
N ASN A 106 3.52 37.25 15.76
CA ASN A 106 2.71 37.56 16.94
C ASN A 106 1.50 36.63 17.07
N GLU A 107 0.77 36.35 15.98
CA GLU A 107 -0.32 35.37 16.00
C GLU A 107 0.19 33.98 16.40
N ILE A 108 1.29 33.53 15.80
CA ILE A 108 1.88 32.21 16.07
C ILE A 108 2.34 32.08 17.54
N LEU A 109 2.91 33.14 18.12
CA LEU A 109 3.37 33.15 19.53
C LEU A 109 2.23 33.27 20.55
N SER A 110 1.09 33.84 20.17
CA SER A 110 -0.08 34.02 21.04
C SER A 110 -1.16 32.92 20.88
N ALA A 111 -0.87 31.91 20.07
CA ALA A 111 -1.77 30.81 19.73
C ALA A 111 -2.28 30.03 20.96
N LYS A 112 -3.59 29.80 21.02
CA LYS A 112 -4.20 28.91 22.03
C LYS A 112 -4.06 27.46 21.57
N THR A 113 -3.60 26.59 22.47
CA THR A 113 -3.50 25.14 22.20
C THR A 113 -4.65 24.41 22.89
N ILE A 114 -5.51 23.78 22.09
CA ILE A 114 -6.57 22.88 22.55
C ILE A 114 -6.04 21.45 22.49
N LYS A 115 -6.09 20.75 23.64
CA LYS A 115 -5.82 19.32 23.70
C LYS A 115 -7.04 18.56 23.19
N GLY A 116 -6.84 17.54 22.39
CA GLY A 116 -7.90 16.68 21.86
C GLY A 116 -7.70 15.22 22.21
N ILE A 117 -8.78 14.46 22.35
CA ILE A 117 -8.76 13.00 22.50
C ILE A 117 -9.89 12.37 21.67
N LEU A 118 -9.53 11.47 20.76
CA LEU A 118 -10.43 10.72 19.89
C LEU A 118 -10.51 9.25 20.30
N TYR A 119 -11.72 8.78 20.60
CA TYR A 119 -12.04 7.38 20.85
C TYR A 119 -13.00 6.85 19.78
N ASN A 120 -13.04 5.55 19.57
CA ASN A 120 -14.09 4.91 18.75
C ASN A 120 -15.34 4.60 19.59
N ALA A 121 -16.37 4.03 18.94
CA ALA A 121 -17.62 3.61 19.56
C ALA A 121 -17.46 2.69 20.80
N ASN A 122 -16.33 1.99 20.92
CA ASN A 122 -16.02 1.02 21.97
C ASN A 122 -15.06 1.58 23.03
N GLY A 123 -14.77 2.89 23.01
CA GLY A 123 -13.85 3.53 23.96
C GLY A 123 -12.36 3.30 23.69
N VAL A 124 -12.00 2.69 22.56
CA VAL A 124 -10.59 2.47 22.17
C VAL A 124 -10.06 3.73 21.47
N PRO A 125 -8.85 4.22 21.80
CA PRO A 125 -8.28 5.40 21.14
C PRO A 125 -8.07 5.18 19.63
N VAL A 126 -8.45 6.16 18.82
CA VAL A 126 -8.27 6.12 17.36
C VAL A 126 -6.94 6.75 16.99
N LYS A 127 -6.06 5.99 16.33
CA LYS A 127 -4.70 6.39 15.94
C LYS A 127 -4.66 6.92 14.51
N LYS A 128 -3.69 7.79 14.19
CA LYS A 128 -3.38 8.32 12.84
C LYS A 128 -4.55 9.02 12.11
N ALA A 129 -5.64 9.33 12.80
CA ALA A 129 -6.81 9.99 12.21
C ALA A 129 -6.64 11.52 12.21
N TRP A 130 -7.03 12.15 11.11
CA TRP A 130 -6.86 13.58 10.89
C TRP A 130 -8.06 14.36 11.43
N ILE A 131 -7.81 15.27 12.37
CA ILE A 131 -8.84 16.10 12.98
C ILE A 131 -8.80 17.50 12.38
N THR A 132 -9.92 17.91 11.80
CA THR A 132 -10.12 19.27 11.27
C THR A 132 -11.41 19.86 11.86
N VAL A 133 -11.49 21.19 11.88
CA VAL A 133 -12.63 21.91 12.44
C VAL A 133 -13.12 22.90 11.40
N GLU A 134 -14.42 22.86 11.10
CA GLU A 134 -15.02 23.72 10.09
C GLU A 134 -15.25 25.14 10.62
N GLY A 135 -14.89 26.15 9.82
CA GLY A 135 -15.07 27.56 10.16
C GLY A 135 -14.12 28.11 11.23
N VAL A 136 -13.07 27.36 11.59
CA VAL A 136 -12.04 27.76 12.55
C VAL A 136 -10.71 27.87 11.83
N ALA A 137 -10.01 29.00 11.95
CA ALA A 137 -8.64 29.11 11.46
C ALA A 137 -7.73 28.21 12.32
N LEU A 138 -7.16 27.16 11.71
CA LEU A 138 -6.25 26.24 12.37
C LEU A 138 -4.80 26.53 11.97
N MET A 139 -3.95 26.76 12.95
CA MET A 139 -2.51 26.92 12.74
C MET A 139 -1.78 25.59 12.48
N ASP A 140 -2.40 24.46 12.81
CA ASP A 140 -1.95 23.10 12.45
C ASP A 140 -3.16 22.22 12.11
N VAL A 141 -2.98 21.29 11.17
CA VAL A 141 -3.88 20.13 11.07
C VAL A 141 -3.47 19.10 12.12
N ALA A 142 -4.40 18.74 13.00
CA ALA A 142 -4.17 17.71 14.00
C ALA A 142 -4.19 16.30 13.38
N MET A 143 -3.30 15.44 13.85
CA MET A 143 -3.39 13.98 13.69
C MET A 143 -3.36 13.34 15.08
N THR A 144 -4.12 12.27 15.29
CA THR A 144 -4.11 11.54 16.56
C THR A 144 -2.90 10.63 16.70
N ASN A 145 -2.24 10.69 17.86
CA ASN A 145 -1.15 9.80 18.20
C ASN A 145 -1.64 8.42 18.67
N GLU A 146 -0.70 7.56 19.06
CA GLU A 146 -0.94 6.19 19.54
C GLU A 146 -1.93 6.08 20.72
N LYS A 147 -2.19 7.17 21.46
CA LYS A 147 -3.13 7.25 22.58
C LYS A 147 -4.43 7.98 22.22
N GLY A 148 -4.69 8.20 20.92
CA GLY A 148 -5.82 8.98 20.41
C GLY A 148 -5.74 10.48 20.71
N VAL A 149 -4.62 10.95 21.28
CA VAL A 149 -4.43 12.35 21.69
C VAL A 149 -3.94 13.16 20.51
N PHE A 150 -4.46 14.37 20.36
CA PHE A 150 -4.05 15.35 19.36
C PHE A 150 -4.01 16.76 19.96
N TYR A 151 -3.49 17.72 19.21
CA TYR A 151 -3.44 19.14 19.62
C TYR A 151 -3.84 20.02 18.44
N LEU A 152 -4.77 20.95 18.67
CA LEU A 152 -5.16 21.99 17.73
C LEU A 152 -4.59 23.32 18.21
N ARG A 153 -3.74 23.98 17.41
CA ARG A 153 -3.38 25.38 17.62
C ARG A 153 -4.33 26.29 16.85
N ILE A 154 -4.91 27.28 17.52
CA ILE A 154 -5.80 28.30 16.95
C ILE A 154 -5.29 29.71 17.28
N PRO A 155 -5.59 30.73 16.46
CA PRO A 155 -5.36 32.12 16.82
C PRO A 155 -6.01 32.48 18.18
N PRO A 156 -5.45 33.43 18.94
CA PRO A 156 -6.04 33.86 20.22
C PRO A 156 -7.45 34.44 20.06
N ASP A 157 -7.75 35.05 18.92
CA ASP A 157 -9.03 35.73 18.65
C ASP A 157 -10.17 34.75 18.33
N GLU A 158 -9.80 33.55 17.90
CA GLU A 158 -10.68 32.51 17.37
C GLU A 158 -11.50 31.85 18.50
N LYS A 159 -12.83 31.76 18.32
CA LYS A 159 -13.74 31.30 19.37
C LYS A 159 -14.09 29.82 19.21
N PHE A 160 -13.46 28.99 20.04
CA PHE A 160 -13.73 27.56 20.09
C PHE A 160 -14.79 27.20 21.14
N SER A 161 -15.72 26.31 20.77
CA SER A 161 -16.87 25.91 21.59
C SER A 161 -17.41 24.54 21.17
N ASN A 162 -18.41 24.03 21.91
CA ASN A 162 -19.18 22.85 21.53
C ASN A 162 -20.03 23.00 20.24
N LYS A 163 -20.09 24.20 19.63
CA LYS A 163 -20.83 24.45 18.37
C LYS A 163 -19.97 24.28 17.11
N ASN A 164 -18.65 24.23 17.24
CA ASN A 164 -17.73 24.12 16.11
C ASN A 164 -17.78 22.69 15.56
N LYS A 165 -18.09 22.51 14.27
CA LYS A 165 -18.24 21.18 13.68
C LYS A 165 -16.86 20.52 13.50
N ILE A 166 -16.70 19.34 14.05
CA ILE A 166 -15.46 18.55 13.91
C ILE A 166 -15.60 17.57 12.74
N LEU A 167 -14.50 17.37 12.00
CA LEU A 167 -14.35 16.34 10.98
C LEU A 167 -13.19 15.43 11.36
N VAL A 168 -13.39 14.12 11.25
CA VAL A 168 -12.38 13.07 11.42
C VAL A 168 -12.20 12.39 10.07
N ASP A 169 -10.99 12.42 9.51
CA ASP A 169 -10.66 11.92 8.17
C ASP A 169 -11.62 12.44 7.09
N GLY A 170 -11.99 13.72 7.18
CA GLY A 170 -12.94 14.40 6.28
C GLY A 170 -14.42 14.08 6.52
N LYS A 171 -14.76 13.15 7.43
CA LYS A 171 -16.16 12.82 7.77
C LYS A 171 -16.63 13.68 8.95
N HIS A 172 -17.75 14.38 8.81
CA HIS A 172 -18.36 15.14 9.91
C HIS A 172 -18.76 14.23 11.09
N ILE A 173 -18.46 14.67 12.31
CA ILE A 173 -18.94 14.03 13.54
C ILE A 173 -20.24 14.70 13.99
N ASN A 174 -21.23 13.90 14.41
CA ASN A 174 -22.45 14.42 15.04
C ASN A 174 -22.09 15.09 16.37
N ALA A 175 -22.58 16.30 16.61
CA ALA A 175 -22.31 17.08 17.82
C ALA A 175 -22.65 16.33 19.13
N SER A 176 -23.57 15.36 19.12
CA SER A 176 -23.85 14.49 20.28
C SER A 176 -22.65 13.62 20.73
N TYR A 177 -21.63 13.47 19.88
CA TYR A 177 -20.40 12.72 20.15
C TYR A 177 -19.17 13.63 20.31
N VAL A 178 -19.36 14.95 20.43
CA VAL A 178 -18.30 15.93 20.65
C VAL A 178 -18.55 16.64 21.98
N LYS A 179 -17.51 16.77 22.82
CA LYS A 179 -17.57 17.51 24.08
C LYS A 179 -16.29 18.28 24.33
N TYR A 180 -16.37 19.60 24.35
CA TYR A 180 -15.30 20.52 24.73
C TYR A 180 -15.48 20.98 26.19
N ASP A 181 -14.45 20.75 27.01
CA ASP A 181 -14.29 21.33 28.35
C ASP A 181 -13.50 22.65 28.22
N GLU A 182 -14.23 23.76 28.22
CA GLU A 182 -13.69 25.12 28.07
C GLU A 182 -12.70 25.49 29.20
N LYS A 183 -12.88 24.95 30.41
CA LYS A 183 -11.99 25.23 31.55
C LYS A 183 -10.66 24.48 31.47
N LYS A 184 -10.63 23.34 30.79
CA LYS A 184 -9.42 22.52 30.57
C LYS A 184 -8.84 22.65 29.17
N MET A 185 -9.42 23.50 28.31
CA MET A 185 -9.19 23.55 26.86
C MET A 185 -9.03 22.14 26.23
N THR A 186 -9.92 21.21 26.63
CA THR A 186 -9.82 19.80 26.24
C THR A 186 -11.06 19.34 25.47
N LEU A 187 -10.86 18.85 24.25
CA LEU A 187 -11.87 18.33 23.33
C LEU A 187 -11.90 16.80 23.37
N TYR A 188 -13.07 16.23 23.57
CA TYR A 188 -13.33 14.79 23.55
C TYR A 188 -14.24 14.47 22.36
N ILE A 189 -13.92 13.40 21.61
CA ILE A 189 -14.66 12.98 20.43
C ILE A 189 -14.88 11.46 20.46
N ILE A 190 -16.09 10.99 20.14
CA ILE A 190 -16.42 9.58 19.93
C ILE A 190 -16.74 9.32 18.46
N TRP A 191 -15.88 8.58 17.77
CA TRP A 191 -16.04 8.23 16.36
C TRP A 191 -16.85 6.95 16.17
N LYS A 192 -17.95 7.06 15.44
CA LYS A 192 -18.71 5.93 14.89
C LYS A 192 -18.45 5.84 13.39
N GLY A 193 -17.22 5.48 13.03
CA GLY A 193 -16.78 5.32 11.64
C GLY A 193 -16.42 3.87 11.33
N GLU A 194 -16.98 3.34 10.24
CA GLU A 194 -16.48 2.10 9.62
C GLU A 194 -15.08 2.36 9.05
N GLY A 195 -14.16 1.44 9.33
CA GLY A 195 -12.72 1.74 9.32
C GLY A 195 -11.97 1.43 8.03
N ASN A 196 -10.72 1.85 8.01
CA ASN A 196 -9.63 1.31 7.21
C ASN A 196 -8.31 1.56 7.97
N GLY A 197 -7.34 0.65 7.87
CA GLY A 197 -5.97 0.85 8.40
C GLY A 197 -5.81 0.64 9.91
N ALA A 198 -5.64 -0.61 10.33
CA ALA A 198 -5.17 -0.96 11.69
C ALA A 198 -4.30 -2.24 11.65
N THR A 199 -3.05 -2.09 11.24
CA THR A 199 -2.04 -3.15 11.27
C THR A 199 -1.66 -3.48 12.73
N THR A 200 -1.43 -4.76 13.01
CA THR A 200 -1.24 -5.33 14.36
C THR A 200 0.16 -5.16 14.92
N LEU A 201 0.31 -5.04 16.26
CA LEU A 201 0.95 -6.07 17.10
C LEU A 201 0.96 -5.72 18.62
N ASN A 202 1.31 -6.74 19.42
CA ASN A 202 1.36 -6.79 20.89
C ASN A 202 2.56 -5.98 21.44
N GLU A 203 2.59 -5.40 22.65
CA GLU A 203 2.11 -5.74 24.01
C GLU A 203 3.22 -6.31 24.94
N SER A 204 4.05 -5.39 25.44
CA SER A 204 4.83 -5.46 26.69
C SER A 204 5.28 -4.00 27.02
N GLU A 205 5.41 -3.51 28.27
CA GLU A 205 5.24 -4.11 29.59
C GLU A 205 4.28 -3.29 30.50
N LYS A 206 4.03 -3.82 31.69
CA LYS A 206 3.23 -3.28 32.81
C LYS A 206 4.04 -2.19 33.57
N GLU A 207 3.59 -1.53 34.65
CA GLU A 207 2.53 -1.84 35.62
C GLU A 207 2.04 -0.59 36.39
N THR A 208 0.80 -0.62 36.92
CA THR A 208 0.21 0.14 38.08
C THR A 208 0.60 1.62 38.37
N THR A 209 -0.35 2.52 38.67
CA THR A 209 -1.22 2.42 39.87
C THR A 209 -2.61 3.09 39.79
N ASN A 210 -3.46 2.63 40.72
CA ASN A 210 -4.85 2.97 41.09
C ASN A 210 -5.24 4.46 41.26
N LYS A 211 -6.52 4.86 41.41
CA LYS A 211 -7.85 4.36 40.94
C LYS A 211 -8.98 5.29 41.49
N SER A 212 -9.92 5.74 40.64
CA SER A 212 -11.33 6.12 40.97
C SER A 212 -11.96 6.67 39.67
N ASP A 213 -12.98 6.03 39.06
CA ASP A 213 -14.40 5.87 39.45
C ASP A 213 -15.29 7.05 38.98
N ALA A 214 -16.41 6.85 38.28
CA ALA A 214 -16.91 5.63 37.62
C ALA A 214 -17.99 5.96 36.56
N LEU A 215 -18.03 5.25 35.42
CA LEU A 215 -19.24 5.00 34.63
C LEU A 215 -19.01 3.93 33.53
N ALA A 216 -19.62 2.74 33.65
CA ALA A 216 -20.09 1.85 32.56
C ALA A 216 -20.51 0.46 33.08
N ASP A 217 -21.51 -0.11 32.42
CA ASP A 217 -22.23 -1.37 32.70
C ASP A 217 -21.41 -2.62 33.14
N LYS A 218 -22.04 -3.44 34.00
CA LYS A 218 -21.57 -4.79 34.37
C LYS A 218 -21.87 -5.83 33.28
N LEU A 219 -20.91 -6.73 33.04
CA LEU A 219 -21.08 -7.96 32.26
C LEU A 219 -21.47 -9.14 33.17
N SER A 220 -21.80 -10.29 32.59
CA SER A 220 -22.06 -11.55 33.29
C SER A 220 -21.35 -12.72 32.61
N THR A 221 -20.78 -13.62 33.41
CA THR A 221 -20.05 -14.81 32.94
C THR A 221 -21.02 -15.96 32.61
N TYR A 222 -20.79 -16.66 31.50
CA TYR A 222 -21.56 -17.80 31.01
C TYR A 222 -20.63 -18.98 30.66
N GLN A 223 -21.03 -20.19 31.03
CA GLN A 223 -20.27 -21.42 30.75
C GLN A 223 -20.87 -22.14 29.54
N ILE A 224 -20.06 -22.35 28.50
CA ILE A 224 -20.41 -23.00 27.25
C ILE A 224 -19.87 -24.44 27.28
N ASN A 225 -20.69 -25.40 26.85
CA ASN A 225 -20.41 -26.82 26.83
C ASN A 225 -20.65 -27.33 25.39
N ILE A 226 -19.66 -27.96 24.76
CA ILE A 226 -19.76 -28.47 23.38
C ILE A 226 -19.74 -29.99 23.41
N LEU A 227 -20.78 -30.61 22.86
CA LEU A 227 -20.96 -32.06 22.81
C LEU A 227 -21.14 -32.54 21.37
N ASP A 228 -20.72 -33.76 21.07
CA ASP A 228 -21.00 -34.43 19.80
C ASP A 228 -22.47 -34.90 19.73
N GLU A 229 -22.86 -35.48 18.59
CA GLU A 229 -24.19 -36.07 18.38
C GLU A 229 -24.51 -37.26 19.31
N ASN A 230 -23.50 -37.84 19.97
CA ASN A 230 -23.63 -38.89 20.99
C ASN A 230 -23.60 -38.33 22.42
N SER A 231 -23.69 -37.00 22.58
CA SER A 231 -23.59 -36.26 23.84
C SER A 231 -22.26 -36.41 24.60
N LYS A 232 -21.17 -36.79 23.92
CA LYS A 232 -19.81 -36.82 24.48
C LYS A 232 -19.14 -35.45 24.31
N PRO A 233 -18.30 -35.00 25.27
CA PRO A 233 -17.63 -33.71 25.13
C PRO A 233 -16.62 -33.68 23.98
N VAL A 234 -16.63 -32.60 23.19
CA VAL A 234 -15.64 -32.38 22.12
C VAL A 234 -14.54 -31.48 22.63
N THR A 235 -13.38 -32.07 22.92
CA THR A 235 -12.22 -31.42 23.53
C THR A 235 -11.30 -30.78 22.48
N ASP A 236 -10.47 -29.82 22.89
CA ASP A 236 -9.47 -29.13 22.06
C ASP A 236 -10.03 -28.44 20.79
N LEU A 237 -11.33 -28.14 20.77
CA LEU A 237 -12.04 -27.57 19.61
C LEU A 237 -12.06 -26.03 19.67
N SER A 238 -11.58 -25.40 18.60
CA SER A 238 -11.59 -23.93 18.47
C SER A 238 -12.96 -23.40 18.03
N VAL A 239 -13.59 -22.61 18.91
CA VAL A 239 -14.93 -22.02 18.77
C VAL A 239 -14.83 -20.50 18.75
N ASN A 240 -15.41 -19.84 17.75
CA ASN A 240 -15.53 -18.38 17.70
C ASN A 240 -16.88 -17.94 18.27
N ALA A 241 -16.86 -17.22 19.39
CA ALA A 241 -18.00 -16.47 19.90
C ALA A 241 -17.97 -15.05 19.28
N TRP A 242 -18.80 -14.83 18.24
CA TRP A 242 -18.79 -13.60 17.45
C TRP A 242 -18.94 -12.37 18.34
N GLY A 243 -17.95 -11.46 18.27
CA GLY A 243 -17.93 -10.21 19.02
C GLY A 243 -17.31 -10.31 20.42
N ILE A 244 -16.92 -11.51 20.86
CA ILE A 244 -16.24 -11.74 22.15
C ILE A 244 -14.83 -12.31 21.92
N GLY A 245 -14.68 -13.38 21.11
CA GLY A 245 -13.36 -13.94 20.81
C GLY A 245 -13.37 -15.40 20.38
N PHE A 246 -12.17 -15.95 20.18
CA PHE A 246 -11.94 -17.37 19.96
C PHE A 246 -11.61 -18.06 21.28
N PHE A 247 -12.27 -19.18 21.54
CA PHE A 247 -12.10 -20.01 22.72
C PHE A 247 -11.79 -21.44 22.28
N LYS A 248 -11.11 -22.21 23.13
CA LYS A 248 -10.82 -23.63 22.90
C LYS A 248 -11.49 -24.44 23.99
N THR A 249 -12.12 -25.57 23.64
CA THR A 249 -12.74 -26.43 24.64
C THR A 249 -11.69 -27.17 25.46
N ASP A 250 -11.90 -27.21 26.78
CA ASP A 250 -11.08 -27.96 27.72
C ASP A 250 -11.28 -29.49 27.59
N SER A 251 -10.64 -30.26 28.48
CA SER A 251 -10.76 -31.73 28.55
C SER A 251 -12.15 -32.24 28.91
N GLU A 252 -13.09 -31.37 29.31
CA GLU A 252 -14.49 -31.68 29.54
C GLU A 252 -15.42 -31.05 28.48
N GLY A 253 -14.86 -30.54 27.38
CA GLY A 253 -15.59 -29.93 26.25
C GLY A 253 -16.09 -28.51 26.51
N LYS A 254 -15.53 -27.78 27.48
CA LYS A 254 -16.10 -26.52 28.01
C LYS A 254 -15.19 -25.32 27.84
N PHE A 255 -15.78 -24.13 27.91
CA PHE A 255 -15.10 -22.86 28.10
C PHE A 255 -16.08 -21.83 28.69
N SER A 256 -15.58 -20.71 29.23
CA SER A 256 -16.41 -19.63 29.78
C SER A 256 -16.19 -18.33 29.02
N ILE A 257 -17.25 -17.53 28.85
CA ILE A 257 -17.22 -16.21 28.21
C ILE A 257 -17.99 -15.19 29.02
N GLU A 258 -17.68 -13.90 28.86
CA GLU A 258 -18.44 -12.81 29.49
C GLU A 258 -19.25 -12.04 28.46
N ALA A 259 -20.54 -11.83 28.75
CA ALA A 259 -21.49 -11.20 27.85
C ALA A 259 -22.50 -10.35 28.61
N LYS A 260 -23.13 -9.38 27.94
CA LYS A 260 -24.28 -8.62 28.47
C LYS A 260 -25.61 -9.34 28.24
N ASP A 261 -25.73 -10.06 27.12
CA ASP A 261 -26.77 -11.05 26.85
C ASP A 261 -26.18 -12.21 26.03
N ILE A 262 -26.20 -13.41 26.58
CA ILE A 262 -25.66 -14.61 25.94
C ILE A 262 -26.45 -15.05 24.69
N ARG A 263 -27.73 -14.67 24.57
CA ARG A 263 -28.58 -15.04 23.41
C ARG A 263 -28.26 -14.21 22.17
N SER A 264 -27.60 -13.08 22.33
CA SER A 264 -27.06 -12.26 21.23
C SER A 264 -25.76 -12.83 20.62
N VAL A 265 -25.09 -13.77 21.30
CA VAL A 265 -23.77 -14.28 20.91
C VAL A 265 -23.90 -15.40 19.87
N LYS A 266 -23.32 -15.19 18.69
CA LYS A 266 -23.31 -16.19 17.61
C LYS A 266 -22.04 -17.03 17.63
N PHE A 267 -22.18 -18.31 17.96
CA PHE A 267 -21.08 -19.29 17.93
C PHE A 267 -20.86 -19.84 16.52
N ILE A 268 -19.60 -19.85 16.06
CA ILE A 268 -19.14 -20.47 14.81
C ILE A 268 -18.04 -21.49 15.15
N ILE A 269 -18.16 -22.68 14.58
CA ILE A 269 -17.28 -23.83 14.82
C ILE A 269 -16.80 -24.30 13.45
N LYS A 270 -15.49 -24.59 13.28
CA LYS A 270 -14.92 -24.98 11.98
C LYS A 270 -14.74 -26.50 11.89
N GLY A 271 -15.08 -27.08 10.74
CA GLY A 271 -15.02 -28.52 10.48
C GLY A 271 -16.16 -29.34 11.13
N PHE A 272 -17.15 -28.66 11.71
CA PHE A 272 -18.30 -29.28 12.34
C PHE A 272 -19.60 -28.51 12.04
N ASP A 273 -20.65 -29.25 11.66
CA ASP A 273 -22.02 -28.76 11.58
C ASP A 273 -22.61 -28.54 12.99
N LYS A 274 -23.26 -27.39 13.21
CA LYS A 274 -23.90 -27.09 14.51
C LYS A 274 -25.38 -27.49 14.50
N LEU A 275 -25.70 -28.59 15.19
CA LEU A 275 -27.02 -29.22 15.20
C LEU A 275 -28.03 -28.52 16.13
N LYS A 276 -27.62 -28.12 17.34
CA LYS A 276 -28.50 -27.43 18.32
C LYS A 276 -27.70 -26.45 19.19
N THR A 277 -28.39 -25.47 19.76
CA THR A 277 -27.93 -24.69 20.92
C THR A 277 -29.07 -24.63 21.94
N ASP A 278 -28.75 -24.84 23.21
CA ASP A 278 -29.70 -24.85 24.32
C ASP A 278 -29.19 -24.00 25.49
N TYR A 279 -30.10 -23.39 26.25
CA TYR A 279 -29.80 -22.39 27.28
C TYR A 279 -30.40 -22.83 28.62
N ALA A 280 -29.58 -23.47 29.45
CA ALA A 280 -29.97 -23.99 30.75
C ALA A 280 -29.88 -22.93 31.86
N GLU A 281 -30.59 -23.18 32.96
CA GLU A 281 -30.54 -22.32 34.15
C GLU A 281 -29.13 -22.27 34.76
N GLY A 282 -28.81 -21.14 35.42
CA GLY A 282 -27.49 -20.93 36.01
C GLY A 282 -26.38 -20.56 35.00
N ASN A 283 -26.71 -19.73 33.99
CA ASN A 283 -25.78 -19.21 32.98
C ASN A 283 -25.03 -20.30 32.16
N LYS A 284 -25.65 -21.46 31.91
CA LYS A 284 -25.04 -22.55 31.13
C LYS A 284 -25.64 -22.66 29.73
N VAL A 285 -24.77 -22.83 28.74
CA VAL A 285 -25.14 -23.04 27.33
C VAL A 285 -24.59 -24.38 26.86
N PHE A 286 -25.39 -25.13 26.11
CA PHE A 286 -25.01 -26.40 25.50
C PHE A 286 -25.10 -26.28 23.98
N ILE A 287 -24.10 -26.77 23.26
CA ILE A 287 -24.01 -26.72 21.80
C ILE A 287 -23.70 -28.12 21.28
N LEU A 288 -24.53 -28.64 20.37
CA LEU A 288 -24.38 -29.97 19.80
C LEU A 288 -23.79 -29.91 18.38
N VAL A 289 -22.81 -30.75 18.06
CA VAL A 289 -22.05 -30.70 16.80
C VAL A 289 -21.81 -32.07 16.13
N ARG A 290 -21.54 -32.07 14.82
CA ARG A 290 -21.18 -33.25 14.00
C ARG A 290 -20.00 -32.94 13.06
N SER A 291 -19.05 -33.85 12.90
CA SER A 291 -17.84 -33.66 12.06
C SER A 291 -18.10 -33.84 10.55
N GLU A 292 -17.37 -33.10 9.71
CA GLU A 292 -17.41 -33.23 8.23
C GLU A 292 -16.41 -34.31 7.72
N LEU A 293 -16.83 -35.14 6.75
CA LEU A 293 -15.99 -36.17 6.12
C LEU A 293 -15.42 -35.73 4.76
N PRO A 294 -14.18 -36.11 4.39
CA PRO A 294 -13.51 -35.66 3.17
C PRO A 294 -13.98 -36.40 1.90
N ARG A 295 -13.76 -35.77 0.73
CA ARG A 295 -13.88 -36.38 -0.60
C ARG A 295 -12.59 -36.19 -1.40
N SER A 296 -12.12 -37.25 -2.05
CA SER A 296 -11.08 -37.24 -3.09
C SER A 296 -11.36 -38.33 -4.16
N PRO A 297 -10.84 -38.20 -5.39
CA PRO A 297 -11.13 -39.09 -6.53
C PRO A 297 -9.98 -40.06 -6.88
N VAL A 298 -10.26 -41.05 -7.75
CA VAL A 298 -9.43 -41.51 -8.91
C VAL A 298 -10.16 -42.66 -9.67
N ILE A 299 -9.67 -43.00 -10.86
CA ILE A 299 -10.20 -43.93 -11.90
C ILE A 299 -9.42 -45.30 -11.78
N GLU A 300 -9.86 -46.50 -12.19
CA GLU A 300 -9.81 -47.02 -13.57
C GLU A 300 -10.39 -48.45 -13.78
N GLU A 301 -10.98 -48.66 -14.97
CA GLU A 301 -11.24 -49.89 -15.80
C GLU A 301 -11.88 -51.24 -15.35
N ALA A 302 -12.65 -51.78 -16.33
CA ALA A 302 -12.78 -53.19 -16.78
C ALA A 302 -13.74 -54.24 -16.13
N ASN A 303 -14.98 -54.25 -16.65
CA ASN A 303 -15.58 -55.35 -17.48
C ASN A 303 -16.61 -56.37 -16.89
N ILE A 304 -17.52 -56.81 -17.80
CA ILE A 304 -18.49 -57.94 -17.79
C ILE A 304 -19.84 -57.83 -17.01
N ASN A 305 -20.93 -57.89 -17.80
CA ASN A 305 -22.32 -58.43 -17.63
C ASN A 305 -22.73 -59.17 -16.33
N PRO A 306 -24.06 -59.23 -15.93
CA PRO A 306 -25.18 -59.57 -16.85
C PRO A 306 -26.63 -59.00 -16.61
N ALA A 307 -27.43 -59.12 -17.68
CA ALA A 307 -28.89 -59.40 -17.85
C ALA A 307 -29.99 -59.14 -16.77
N ASN A 308 -31.16 -58.67 -17.29
CA ASN A 308 -32.56 -58.81 -16.80
C ASN A 308 -32.97 -58.08 -15.48
N THR A 309 -34.24 -57.71 -15.22
CA THR A 309 -35.56 -58.07 -15.82
C THR A 309 -36.61 -56.95 -15.64
N ASP A 310 -37.65 -56.88 -16.51
CA ASP A 310 -39.06 -56.37 -16.35
C ASP A 310 -39.40 -55.09 -15.52
N VAL A 311 -40.41 -54.26 -15.83
CA VAL A 311 -41.87 -54.58 -15.92
C VAL A 311 -42.68 -53.51 -16.71
N LYS A 312 -43.54 -53.99 -17.65
CA LYS A 312 -44.88 -53.54 -18.15
C LYS A 312 -45.23 -52.02 -18.24
N THR A 313 -45.87 -51.56 -19.32
CA THR A 313 -47.37 -51.50 -19.53
C THR A 313 -47.69 -50.77 -20.87
N VAL A 314 -48.87 -50.75 -21.55
CA VAL A 314 -50.14 -51.54 -21.62
C VAL A 314 -50.96 -51.10 -22.89
N SER A 315 -51.91 -51.93 -23.37
CA SER A 315 -52.99 -51.64 -24.37
C SER A 315 -52.62 -51.61 -25.88
N ASN A 316 -53.49 -51.95 -26.86
CA ASN A 316 -54.86 -52.53 -26.81
C ASN A 316 -55.28 -53.34 -28.08
N LYS A 317 -56.32 -54.17 -27.91
CA LYS A 317 -57.14 -55.03 -28.81
C LYS A 317 -57.18 -54.84 -30.36
N ALA A 318 -57.41 -55.98 -31.06
CA ALA A 318 -58.42 -56.16 -32.13
C ALA A 318 -58.81 -57.66 -32.29
N ASP A 319 -60.02 -57.98 -32.79
CA ASP A 319 -60.63 -59.33 -32.83
C ASP A 319 -60.89 -59.86 -34.27
N THR A 320 -60.99 -61.19 -34.46
CA THR A 320 -62.01 -61.79 -35.38
C THR A 320 -62.17 -63.32 -35.20
N ILE A 321 -63.37 -63.85 -35.47
CA ILE A 321 -63.73 -65.28 -35.32
C ILE A 321 -64.59 -65.78 -36.52
N LYS A 322 -64.23 -66.96 -37.04
CA LYS A 322 -64.98 -67.98 -37.85
C LYS A 322 -66.12 -67.56 -38.82
N LYS A 323 -66.06 -68.09 -40.04
CA LYS A 323 -67.20 -68.39 -40.94
C LYS A 323 -66.97 -69.77 -41.60
N GLY A 324 -68.01 -70.60 -41.81
CA GLY A 324 -67.91 -71.79 -42.67
C GLY A 324 -68.67 -73.08 -42.26
N ASP A 325 -69.99 -73.03 -42.02
CA ASP A 325 -70.84 -74.23 -41.90
C ASP A 325 -72.18 -74.02 -42.64
N TYR A 326 -72.15 -74.13 -43.98
CA TYR A 326 -73.33 -73.93 -44.84
C TYR A 326 -73.46 -74.98 -45.96
N ALA A 327 -72.37 -75.32 -46.67
CA ALA A 327 -72.42 -76.35 -47.73
C ALA A 327 -72.78 -77.75 -47.19
N SER A 328 -72.26 -78.07 -46.01
CA SER A 328 -72.57 -79.26 -45.18
C SER A 328 -74.06 -79.52 -44.99
N ARG A 329 -74.88 -78.46 -44.90
CA ARG A 329 -76.31 -78.55 -44.58
C ARG A 329 -77.20 -78.68 -45.83
N PHE A 330 -76.70 -78.31 -47.00
CA PHE A 330 -77.46 -78.32 -48.25
C PHE A 330 -77.59 -79.73 -48.85
N ASN A 331 -76.47 -80.48 -48.88
CA ASN A 331 -76.45 -81.83 -49.44
C ASN A 331 -77.42 -82.76 -48.69
N ARG A 332 -77.36 -82.77 -47.35
CA ARG A 332 -78.17 -83.69 -46.52
C ARG A 332 -79.67 -83.61 -46.78
N VAL A 333 -80.21 -82.42 -47.00
CA VAL A 333 -81.65 -82.20 -47.34
C VAL A 333 -81.97 -82.68 -48.76
N THR A 334 -80.99 -82.64 -49.66
CA THR A 334 -81.13 -83.15 -51.04
C THR A 334 -81.09 -84.69 -51.07
N ASP A 335 -80.26 -85.30 -50.22
CA ASP A 335 -80.16 -86.75 -50.07
C ASP A 335 -81.41 -87.34 -49.39
N GLU A 336 -81.89 -86.70 -48.31
CA GLU A 336 -83.14 -87.04 -47.61
C GLU A 336 -84.35 -87.09 -48.57
N LEU A 337 -84.47 -86.13 -49.50
CA LEU A 337 -85.56 -86.05 -50.48
C LEU A 337 -85.54 -87.12 -51.58
N ASN A 338 -84.37 -87.68 -51.92
CA ASN A 338 -84.28 -88.74 -52.93
C ASN A 338 -84.65 -90.11 -52.35
N ALA A 339 -84.23 -90.40 -51.12
CA ALA A 339 -84.51 -91.68 -50.45
C ALA A 339 -86.02 -91.89 -50.20
N GLU A 340 -86.77 -90.83 -49.91
CA GLU A 340 -88.22 -90.90 -49.69
C GLU A 340 -89.00 -91.27 -50.97
N LYS A 341 -88.45 -91.00 -52.17
CA LYS A 341 -89.06 -91.36 -53.46
C LYS A 341 -88.94 -92.85 -53.77
N GLU A 342 -87.72 -93.42 -53.66
CA GLU A 342 -87.47 -94.83 -54.01
C GLU A 342 -88.29 -95.80 -53.14
N LEU A 343 -88.50 -95.45 -51.86
CA LEU A 343 -89.30 -96.25 -50.93
C LEU A 343 -90.77 -96.35 -51.35
N PHE A 344 -91.30 -95.32 -52.01
CA PHE A 344 -92.71 -95.24 -52.38
C PHE A 344 -93.02 -95.98 -53.69
N GLU A 345 -92.11 -95.94 -54.68
CA GLU A 345 -92.26 -96.67 -55.95
C GLU A 345 -92.38 -98.20 -55.71
N GLN A 346 -91.51 -98.76 -54.85
CA GLN A 346 -91.56 -100.20 -54.48
C GLN A 346 -92.86 -100.64 -53.80
N SER A 347 -93.63 -99.72 -53.23
CA SER A 347 -94.90 -100.04 -52.56
C SER A 347 -96.05 -100.28 -53.55
N SER A 348 -96.04 -99.58 -54.69
CA SER A 348 -97.15 -99.62 -55.66
C SER A 348 -97.14 -100.89 -56.50
N ASP A 349 -95.96 -101.38 -56.90
CA ASP A 349 -95.84 -102.58 -57.73
C ASP A 349 -96.32 -103.86 -57.03
N ARG A 350 -96.18 -103.94 -55.69
CA ARG A 350 -96.65 -105.09 -54.90
C ARG A 350 -98.17 -105.23 -54.92
N VAL A 351 -98.90 -104.15 -54.68
CA VAL A 351 -100.39 -104.16 -54.62
C VAL A 351 -100.97 -104.58 -55.97
N LYS A 352 -100.33 -104.16 -57.07
CA LYS A 352 -100.76 -104.48 -58.43
C LYS A 352 -100.70 -105.98 -58.73
N ALA A 353 -99.59 -106.63 -58.37
CA ALA A 353 -99.40 -108.07 -58.56
C ALA A 353 -100.34 -108.95 -57.72
N GLU A 354 -100.91 -108.41 -56.65
CA GLU A 354 -101.84 -109.13 -55.76
C GLU A 354 -103.28 -109.08 -56.31
N ILE A 355 -103.68 -108.00 -56.96
CA ILE A 355 -104.97 -107.87 -57.68
C ILE A 355 -105.05 -108.83 -58.88
N ASP A 356 -104.01 -108.86 -59.72
CA ASP A 356 -103.96 -109.73 -60.91
C ASP A 356 -104.14 -111.21 -60.55
N LYS A 357 -103.57 -111.64 -59.41
CA LYS A 357 -103.60 -113.02 -58.92
C LYS A 357 -105.01 -113.47 -58.51
N ILE A 358 -105.81 -112.57 -57.93
CA ILE A 358 -107.19 -112.85 -57.51
C ILE A 358 -108.13 -112.94 -58.73
N ASN A 359 -107.86 -112.13 -59.77
CA ASN A 359 -108.59 -112.19 -61.03
C ASN A 359 -108.41 -113.54 -61.76
N GLU A 360 -107.25 -114.20 -61.64
CA GLU A 360 -107.05 -115.55 -62.22
C GLU A 360 -107.87 -116.65 -61.50
N GLU A 361 -107.99 -116.61 -60.17
CA GLU A 361 -108.75 -117.63 -59.41
C GLU A 361 -110.26 -117.56 -59.70
N LEU A 362 -110.80 -116.35 -59.94
CA LEU A 362 -112.20 -116.14 -60.31
C LEU A 362 -112.60 -116.74 -61.68
N ALA A 363 -111.63 -117.12 -62.52
CA ALA A 363 -111.88 -117.51 -63.91
C ALA A 363 -112.03 -119.03 -64.17
N LYS A 364 -111.79 -119.90 -63.18
CA LYS A 364 -111.76 -121.38 -63.37
C LYS A 364 -112.67 -122.12 -62.38
N ASP A 365 -113.92 -122.34 -62.77
CA ASP A 365 -114.93 -123.03 -61.96
C ASP A 365 -115.40 -124.37 -62.55
N LYS A 366 -115.65 -125.34 -61.67
CA LYS A 366 -116.88 -126.17 -61.74
C LYS A 366 -117.24 -126.84 -60.40
N SER A 367 -116.96 -126.20 -59.27
CA SER A 367 -117.26 -126.74 -57.94
C SER A 367 -117.40 -125.71 -56.81
N LEU A 368 -117.52 -124.41 -57.09
CA LEU A 368 -117.64 -123.37 -56.06
C LEU A 368 -119.07 -122.85 -55.92
N ASN A 369 -119.47 -122.57 -54.68
CA ASN A 369 -120.80 -122.08 -54.31
C ASN A 369 -120.87 -120.55 -54.44
N GLU A 370 -122.02 -119.99 -54.80
CA GLU A 370 -122.27 -118.53 -54.86
C GLU A 370 -121.82 -117.76 -53.61
N SER A 371 -121.95 -118.37 -52.42
CA SER A 371 -121.47 -117.79 -51.15
C SER A 371 -119.95 -117.48 -51.15
N GLN A 372 -119.15 -118.16 -51.98
CA GLN A 372 -117.71 -117.96 -52.09
C GLN A 372 -117.35 -116.84 -53.09
N LYS A 373 -118.17 -116.61 -54.14
CA LYS A 373 -117.97 -115.52 -55.11
C LYS A 373 -118.13 -114.14 -54.47
N GLN A 374 -119.15 -113.96 -53.62
CA GLN A 374 -119.43 -112.67 -52.99
C GLN A 374 -118.27 -112.17 -52.10
N VAL A 375 -117.57 -113.08 -51.41
CA VAL A 375 -116.41 -112.73 -50.55
C VAL A 375 -115.23 -112.25 -51.39
N LEU A 376 -114.91 -112.92 -52.49
CA LEU A 376 -113.82 -112.52 -53.39
C LEU A 376 -114.11 -111.16 -54.06
N GLN A 377 -115.36 -110.92 -54.49
CA GLN A 377 -115.75 -109.64 -55.08
C GLN A 377 -115.71 -108.48 -54.07
N SER A 378 -116.09 -108.69 -52.80
CA SER A 378 -116.02 -107.63 -51.78
C SER A 378 -114.58 -107.24 -51.43
N TYR A 379 -113.66 -108.21 -51.46
CA TYR A 379 -112.24 -107.96 -51.20
C TYR A 379 -111.56 -107.16 -52.33
N LEU A 380 -111.87 -107.47 -53.59
CA LEU A 380 -111.25 -106.82 -54.75
C LEU A 380 -111.54 -105.31 -54.81
N VAL A 381 -112.77 -104.88 -54.53
CA VAL A 381 -113.16 -103.46 -54.45
C VAL A 381 -112.33 -102.69 -53.42
N SER A 382 -112.02 -103.31 -52.27
CA SER A 382 -111.25 -102.67 -51.19
C SER A 382 -109.78 -102.39 -51.56
N LEU A 383 -109.22 -103.14 -52.51
CA LEU A 383 -107.85 -102.94 -53.01
C LEU A 383 -107.76 -101.81 -54.04
N GLU A 384 -108.76 -101.67 -54.90
CA GLU A 384 -108.82 -100.58 -55.90
C GLU A 384 -108.95 -99.19 -55.25
N GLU A 385 -109.77 -99.07 -54.20
CA GLU A 385 -109.97 -97.81 -53.47
C GLU A 385 -108.69 -97.34 -52.73
N LEU A 386 -107.89 -98.29 -52.26
CA LEU A 386 -106.59 -98.02 -51.63
C LEU A 386 -105.57 -97.46 -52.63
N MET A 387 -105.48 -98.04 -53.85
CA MET A 387 -104.58 -97.55 -54.91
C MET A 387 -104.88 -96.10 -55.32
N ASN A 388 -106.16 -95.77 -55.52
CA ASN A 388 -106.59 -94.44 -55.98
C ASN A 388 -106.30 -93.34 -54.92
N THR A 389 -106.30 -93.71 -53.64
CA THR A 389 -105.95 -92.81 -52.53
C THR A 389 -104.46 -92.45 -52.54
N ASN A 390 -103.58 -93.45 -52.70
CA ASN A 390 -102.13 -93.22 -52.70
C ASN A 390 -101.65 -92.34 -53.87
N ALA A 391 -102.26 -92.48 -55.06
CA ALA A 391 -101.89 -91.69 -56.24
C ALA A 391 -102.02 -90.17 -56.02
N LYS A 392 -103.05 -89.71 -55.31
CA LYS A 392 -103.32 -88.28 -55.07
C LYS A 392 -102.33 -87.63 -54.10
N VAL A 393 -101.78 -88.40 -53.15
CA VAL A 393 -100.79 -87.90 -52.19
C VAL A 393 -99.46 -87.57 -52.89
N PHE A 394 -99.10 -88.36 -53.91
CA PHE A 394 -97.87 -88.18 -54.67
C PHE A 394 -97.82 -86.85 -55.45
N GLU A 395 -98.89 -86.49 -56.18
CA GLU A 395 -98.95 -85.23 -56.94
C GLU A 395 -98.82 -84.00 -56.04
N TYR A 396 -99.49 -84.00 -54.88
CA TYR A 396 -99.45 -82.89 -53.93
C TYR A 396 -98.03 -82.61 -53.41
N ASN A 397 -97.30 -83.66 -53.03
CA ASN A 397 -95.94 -83.53 -52.52
C ASN A 397 -94.96 -83.03 -53.59
N GLN A 398 -95.11 -83.46 -54.85
CA GLN A 398 -94.23 -83.02 -55.94
C GLN A 398 -94.32 -81.50 -56.19
N GLN A 399 -95.53 -80.93 -56.13
CA GLN A 399 -95.77 -79.51 -56.40
C GLN A 399 -95.18 -78.59 -55.32
N GLN A 400 -95.25 -78.99 -54.04
CA GLN A 400 -94.67 -78.22 -52.92
C GLN A 400 -93.14 -78.06 -53.05
N THR A 401 -92.45 -79.11 -53.48
CA THR A 401 -90.99 -79.11 -53.66
C THR A 401 -90.53 -78.10 -54.72
N LYS A 402 -91.29 -77.95 -55.81
CA LYS A 402 -90.97 -77.03 -56.91
C LYS A 402 -90.97 -75.57 -56.47
N ASN A 403 -91.99 -75.15 -55.71
CA ASN A 403 -92.14 -73.77 -55.24
C ASN A 403 -91.00 -73.33 -54.29
N ARG A 404 -90.47 -74.24 -53.48
CA ARG A 404 -89.35 -73.95 -52.55
C ARG A 404 -88.04 -73.65 -53.29
N LEU A 405 -87.80 -74.26 -54.45
CA LEU A 405 -86.57 -74.12 -55.22
C LEU A 405 -86.43 -72.75 -55.90
N GLU A 406 -87.52 -72.12 -56.35
CA GLU A 406 -87.46 -70.81 -56.98
C GLU A 406 -87.20 -69.68 -55.98
N MET A 407 -87.88 -69.70 -54.83
CA MET A 407 -87.72 -68.70 -53.77
C MET A 407 -86.26 -68.61 -53.27
N MET A 408 -85.53 -69.73 -53.25
CA MET A 408 -84.16 -69.75 -52.74
C MET A 408 -83.11 -69.22 -53.75
N ARG A 409 -83.47 -69.08 -55.04
CA ARG A 409 -82.56 -68.52 -56.07
C ARG A 409 -82.48 -66.99 -56.03
N SER A 410 -83.55 -66.29 -55.66
CA SER A 410 -83.59 -64.82 -55.68
C SER A 410 -82.72 -64.19 -54.59
N PHE A 411 -82.68 -64.78 -53.39
CA PHE A 411 -81.92 -64.26 -52.25
C PHE A 411 -80.40 -64.20 -52.47
N VAL A 412 -79.84 -65.10 -53.31
CA VAL A 412 -78.38 -65.19 -53.50
C VAL A 412 -77.85 -64.03 -54.36
N SER A 413 -78.61 -63.58 -55.37
CA SER A 413 -78.12 -62.57 -56.33
C SER A 413 -78.04 -61.16 -55.76
N ALA A 414 -78.89 -60.81 -54.79
CA ALA A 414 -78.94 -59.48 -54.20
C ALA A 414 -77.71 -59.14 -53.34
N LYS A 415 -77.11 -60.15 -52.69
CA LYS A 415 -76.07 -59.95 -51.68
C LYS A 415 -74.73 -59.49 -52.26
N ASN A 416 -74.30 -60.09 -53.37
CA ASN A 416 -72.92 -59.95 -53.86
C ASN A 416 -72.57 -58.54 -54.37
N LYS A 417 -73.55 -57.67 -54.64
CA LYS A 417 -73.29 -56.31 -55.15
C LYS A 417 -72.86 -55.31 -54.07
N MET A 418 -73.19 -55.55 -52.80
CA MET A 418 -72.99 -54.55 -51.74
C MET A 418 -71.55 -54.56 -51.16
N ASP A 419 -70.82 -55.66 -51.35
CA ASP A 419 -69.47 -55.84 -50.79
C ASP A 419 -68.37 -55.15 -51.64
N GLU A 420 -68.62 -54.80 -52.92
CA GLU A 420 -67.59 -54.23 -53.82
C GLU A 420 -67.40 -52.71 -53.70
N GLU A 421 -68.45 -51.92 -53.39
CA GLU A 421 -68.34 -50.46 -53.33
C GLU A 421 -67.57 -49.99 -52.09
N LEU A 422 -67.87 -50.59 -50.92
CA LEU A 422 -67.27 -50.25 -49.62
C LEU A 422 -65.73 -50.33 -49.63
N LEU A 423 -65.15 -51.25 -50.40
CA LEU A 423 -63.70 -51.46 -50.45
C LEU A 423 -62.95 -50.26 -51.06
N ARG A 424 -63.59 -49.48 -51.95
CA ARG A 424 -62.94 -48.42 -52.71
C ARG A 424 -62.76 -47.12 -51.92
N GLU A 425 -63.64 -46.83 -50.98
CA GLU A 425 -63.53 -45.63 -50.14
C GLU A 425 -62.38 -45.76 -49.12
N MET A 426 -62.26 -46.93 -48.49
CA MET A 426 -61.23 -47.23 -47.49
C MET A 426 -59.79 -47.08 -48.02
N GLU A 427 -59.54 -47.47 -49.27
CA GLU A 427 -58.21 -47.35 -49.90
C GLU A 427 -57.79 -45.88 -50.07
N LYS A 428 -58.74 -44.96 -50.22
CA LYS A 428 -58.48 -43.55 -50.48
C LYS A 428 -58.15 -42.77 -49.20
N GLU A 429 -58.94 -42.93 -48.13
CA GLU A 429 -58.67 -42.28 -46.83
C GLU A 429 -57.28 -42.62 -46.30
N LYS A 430 -56.84 -43.88 -46.49
CA LYS A 430 -55.51 -44.35 -46.10
C LYS A 430 -54.38 -43.55 -46.76
N GLN A 431 -54.48 -43.23 -48.06
CA GLN A 431 -53.44 -42.49 -48.78
C GLN A 431 -53.33 -41.03 -48.30
N GLU A 432 -54.46 -40.40 -47.99
CA GLU A 432 -54.49 -39.05 -47.42
C GLU A 432 -53.89 -39.04 -46.00
N MET A 433 -54.20 -40.05 -45.17
CA MET A 433 -53.64 -40.22 -43.84
C MET A 433 -52.11 -40.44 -43.84
N GLU A 434 -51.58 -41.27 -44.74
CA GLU A 434 -50.13 -41.48 -44.89
C GLU A 434 -49.39 -40.21 -45.33
N SER A 435 -50.03 -39.35 -46.13
CA SER A 435 -49.47 -38.06 -46.59
C SER A 435 -49.27 -37.08 -45.43
N ASP A 436 -50.30 -36.88 -44.61
CA ASP A 436 -50.25 -35.94 -43.49
C ASP A 436 -49.37 -36.43 -42.33
N PHE A 437 -49.31 -37.74 -42.10
CA PHE A 437 -48.37 -38.33 -41.14
C PHE A 437 -46.90 -38.01 -41.49
N ARG A 438 -46.52 -38.08 -42.76
CA ARG A 438 -45.16 -37.71 -43.23
C ARG A 438 -44.85 -36.23 -43.02
N LYS A 439 -45.80 -35.32 -43.31
CA LYS A 439 -45.64 -33.87 -43.10
C LYS A 439 -45.38 -33.56 -41.63
N ASN A 440 -46.16 -34.18 -40.72
CA ASN A 440 -46.03 -33.98 -39.28
C ASN A 440 -44.69 -34.47 -38.73
N ILE A 441 -44.19 -35.63 -39.16
CA ILE A 441 -42.85 -36.12 -38.77
C ILE A 441 -41.75 -35.13 -39.20
N LEU A 442 -41.79 -34.62 -40.44
CA LEU A 442 -40.81 -33.66 -40.94
C LEU A 442 -40.82 -32.35 -40.12
N ALA A 443 -42.01 -31.82 -39.80
CA ALA A 443 -42.14 -30.63 -38.95
C ALA A 443 -41.56 -30.84 -37.55
N ILE A 444 -41.84 -31.98 -36.90
CA ILE A 444 -41.30 -32.33 -35.57
C ILE A 444 -39.77 -32.45 -35.63
N SER A 445 -39.23 -33.10 -36.65
CA SER A 445 -37.77 -33.27 -36.80
C SER A 445 -37.02 -31.94 -37.01
N ALA A 446 -37.61 -30.99 -37.76
CA ALA A 446 -37.06 -29.65 -37.94
C ALA A 446 -37.06 -28.85 -36.63
N VAL A 447 -38.14 -28.89 -35.85
CA VAL A 447 -38.20 -28.25 -34.52
C VAL A 447 -37.17 -28.85 -33.56
N ALA A 448 -37.02 -30.18 -33.54
CA ALA A 448 -36.01 -30.86 -32.72
C ALA A 448 -34.57 -30.44 -33.09
N ALA A 449 -34.26 -30.32 -34.38
CA ALA A 449 -32.95 -29.85 -34.85
C ALA A 449 -32.66 -28.40 -34.40
N ILE A 450 -33.64 -27.50 -34.51
CA ILE A 450 -33.51 -26.10 -34.06
C ILE A 450 -33.29 -26.04 -32.55
N LEU A 451 -34.04 -26.81 -31.76
CA LEU A 451 -33.85 -26.90 -30.31
C LEU A 451 -32.46 -27.44 -29.94
N GLY A 452 -31.95 -28.44 -30.67
CA GLY A 452 -30.59 -28.96 -30.49
C GLY A 452 -29.52 -27.88 -30.72
N LEU A 453 -29.64 -27.10 -31.80
CA LEU A 453 -28.73 -25.98 -32.09
C LEU A 453 -28.80 -24.89 -31.01
N LEU A 454 -29.99 -24.56 -30.51
CA LEU A 454 -30.16 -23.59 -29.41
C LEU A 454 -29.52 -24.07 -28.10
N VAL A 455 -29.61 -25.37 -27.79
CA VAL A 455 -28.93 -25.97 -26.62
C VAL A 455 -27.41 -25.89 -26.79
N ILE A 456 -26.88 -26.21 -27.97
CA ILE A 456 -25.43 -26.11 -28.26
C ILE A 456 -24.94 -24.66 -28.13
N ALA A 457 -25.67 -23.69 -28.68
CA ALA A 457 -25.35 -22.26 -28.56
C ALA A 457 -25.42 -21.75 -27.11
N SER A 458 -26.41 -22.20 -26.34
CA SER A 458 -26.50 -21.91 -24.90
C SER A 458 -25.28 -22.44 -24.14
N LEU A 459 -24.87 -23.69 -24.42
CA LEU A 459 -23.70 -24.31 -23.80
C LEU A 459 -22.38 -23.63 -24.17
N THR A 460 -22.21 -23.12 -25.39
CA THR A 460 -20.99 -22.37 -25.77
C THR A 460 -20.95 -20.99 -25.11
N VAL A 461 -22.07 -20.27 -25.03
CA VAL A 461 -22.18 -18.99 -24.29
C VAL A 461 -21.91 -19.20 -22.79
N LEU A 462 -22.49 -20.22 -22.16
CA LEU A 462 -22.24 -20.55 -20.76
C LEU A 462 -20.76 -20.89 -20.50
N ARG A 463 -20.11 -21.66 -21.38
CA ARG A 463 -18.67 -21.93 -21.31
C ARG A 463 -17.84 -20.66 -21.45
N TYR A 464 -18.17 -19.78 -22.39
CA TYR A 464 -17.48 -18.50 -22.59
C TYR A 464 -17.59 -17.59 -21.35
N VAL A 465 -18.81 -17.39 -20.84
CA VAL A 465 -19.06 -16.57 -19.63
C VAL A 465 -18.31 -17.13 -18.42
N ASN A 466 -18.31 -18.46 -18.23
CA ASN A 466 -17.59 -19.08 -17.10
C ASN A 466 -16.06 -18.97 -17.22
N THR A 467 -15.51 -19.04 -18.44
CA THR A 467 -14.07 -18.77 -18.68
C THR A 467 -13.72 -17.31 -18.40
N GLN A 468 -14.56 -16.35 -18.81
CA GLN A 468 -14.32 -14.93 -18.52
C GLN A 468 -14.45 -14.63 -17.02
N LYS A 469 -15.42 -15.22 -16.31
CA LYS A 469 -15.52 -15.13 -14.84
C LYS A 469 -14.23 -15.59 -14.15
N LYS A 470 -13.67 -16.75 -14.54
CA LYS A 470 -12.39 -17.23 -13.99
C LYS A 470 -11.21 -16.31 -14.28
N LYS A 471 -11.15 -15.70 -15.48
CA LYS A 471 -10.12 -14.70 -15.81
C LYS A 471 -10.23 -13.44 -14.95
N ILE A 472 -11.45 -12.94 -14.74
CA ILE A 472 -11.74 -11.78 -13.88
C ILE A 472 -11.42 -12.10 -12.41
N GLU A 473 -11.76 -13.30 -11.93
CA GLU A 473 -11.44 -13.76 -10.58
C GLU A 473 -9.93 -13.82 -10.32
N VAL A 474 -9.15 -14.37 -11.25
CA VAL A 474 -7.67 -14.37 -11.18
C VAL A 474 -7.10 -12.95 -11.28
N ALA A 475 -7.62 -12.11 -12.17
CA ALA A 475 -7.20 -10.71 -12.28
C ALA A 475 -7.47 -9.93 -10.98
N ASN A 476 -8.65 -10.08 -10.39
CA ASN A 476 -9.01 -9.46 -9.12
C ASN A 476 -8.14 -9.96 -7.96
N LYS A 477 -7.80 -11.26 -7.92
CA LYS A 477 -6.88 -11.82 -6.92
C LYS A 477 -5.46 -11.24 -7.07
N ASN A 478 -4.95 -11.15 -8.30
CA ASN A 478 -3.64 -10.57 -8.57
C ASN A 478 -3.61 -9.06 -8.25
N LEU A 479 -4.69 -8.34 -8.57
CA LEU A 479 -4.86 -6.94 -8.21
C LEU A 479 -4.87 -6.74 -6.69
N ALA A 480 -5.59 -7.59 -5.94
CA ALA A 480 -5.62 -7.53 -4.48
C ALA A 480 -4.21 -7.71 -3.86
N VAL A 481 -3.43 -8.69 -4.34
CA VAL A 481 -2.04 -8.89 -3.91
C VAL A 481 -1.16 -7.69 -4.26
N ALA A 482 -1.29 -7.13 -5.48
CA ALA A 482 -0.55 -5.94 -5.88
C ALA A 482 -0.91 -4.70 -5.04
N THR A 483 -2.19 -4.51 -4.69
CA THR A 483 -2.61 -3.42 -3.79
C THR A 483 -2.12 -3.60 -2.37
N GLN A 484 -2.00 -4.84 -1.87
CA GLN A 484 -1.40 -5.10 -0.56
C GLN A 484 0.10 -4.75 -0.57
N GLN A 485 0.86 -5.26 -1.55
CA GLN A 485 2.29 -4.96 -1.70
C GLN A 485 2.57 -3.46 -1.87
N LEU A 486 1.70 -2.75 -2.58
CA LEU A 486 1.78 -1.29 -2.71
C LEU A 486 1.52 -0.58 -1.37
N SER A 487 0.55 -1.05 -0.57
CA SER A 487 0.29 -0.51 0.78
C SER A 487 1.49 -0.72 1.71
N GLU A 488 2.06 -1.92 1.73
CA GLU A 488 3.26 -2.26 2.51
C GLU A 488 4.45 -1.36 2.13
N LYS A 489 4.64 -1.07 0.83
CA LYS A 489 5.68 -0.15 0.35
C LYS A 489 5.40 1.31 0.66
N VAL A 490 4.14 1.74 0.67
CA VAL A 490 3.75 3.09 1.10
C VAL A 490 4.02 3.28 2.60
N ASP A 491 3.72 2.29 3.44
CA ASP A 491 4.05 2.34 4.87
C ASP A 491 5.57 2.35 5.13
N GLU A 492 6.36 1.54 4.40
CA GLU A 492 7.83 1.57 4.48
C GLU A 492 8.41 2.96 4.09
N ILE A 493 7.88 3.56 3.03
CA ILE A 493 8.27 4.91 2.58
C ILE A 493 7.87 5.97 3.61
N ASN A 494 6.66 5.87 4.20
CA ASN A 494 6.19 6.79 5.22
C ASN A 494 7.05 6.73 6.50
N GLN A 495 7.46 5.52 6.93
CA GLN A 495 8.40 5.36 8.05
C GLN A 495 9.75 6.02 7.74
N LYS A 496 10.35 5.72 6.58
CA LYS A 496 11.64 6.29 6.18
C LYS A 496 11.59 7.82 6.02
N ASN A 497 10.48 8.36 5.53
CA ASN A 497 10.27 9.81 5.43
C ASN A 497 10.22 10.48 6.82
N GLU A 498 9.57 9.86 7.81
CA GLU A 498 9.54 10.38 9.19
C GLU A 498 10.91 10.25 9.88
N GLU A 499 11.63 9.14 9.67
CA GLU A 499 13.02 8.98 10.13
C GLU A 499 13.95 10.06 9.53
N MET A 500 13.86 10.31 8.22
CA MET A 500 14.59 11.39 7.54
C MET A 500 14.17 12.78 8.06
N ARG A 501 12.88 13.01 8.35
CA ARG A 501 12.39 14.28 8.92
C ARG A 501 13.01 14.55 10.29
N VAL A 502 13.01 13.55 11.18
CA VAL A 502 13.63 13.65 12.51
C VAL A 502 15.14 13.83 12.42
N GLN A 503 15.82 13.15 11.50
CA GLN A 503 17.24 13.35 11.23
C GLN A 503 17.54 14.78 10.74
N ALA A 504 16.73 15.31 9.80
CA ALA A 504 16.88 16.68 9.30
C ALA A 504 16.66 17.74 10.39
N GLU A 505 15.65 17.57 11.25
CA GLU A 505 15.40 18.47 12.39
C GLU A 505 16.55 18.43 13.42
N ASN A 506 17.13 17.26 13.66
CA ASN A 506 18.28 17.13 14.56
C ASN A 506 19.56 17.71 13.95
N LEU A 507 19.80 17.49 12.66
CA LEU A 507 20.92 18.11 11.93
C LEU A 507 20.81 19.64 11.92
N GLN A 508 19.60 20.18 11.74
CA GLN A 508 19.35 21.63 11.82
C GLN A 508 19.67 22.19 13.21
N LYS A 509 19.24 21.52 14.29
CA LYS A 509 19.57 21.92 15.67
C LYS A 509 21.08 21.89 15.94
N ILE A 510 21.75 20.80 15.52
CA ILE A 510 23.21 20.65 15.66
C ILE A 510 23.93 21.78 14.91
N ASN A 511 23.50 22.12 13.70
CA ASN A 511 24.09 23.20 12.92
C ASN A 511 23.85 24.60 13.56
N GLN A 512 22.66 24.84 14.10
CA GLN A 512 22.36 26.07 14.86
C GLN A 512 23.19 26.18 16.14
N GLU A 513 23.41 25.07 16.85
CA GLU A 513 24.31 25.04 18.02
C GLU A 513 25.78 25.23 17.63
N LEU A 514 26.22 24.65 16.51
CA LEU A 514 27.57 24.79 15.98
C LEU A 514 27.86 26.26 15.64
N HIS A 515 27.03 26.88 14.80
CA HIS A 515 27.17 28.31 14.49
C HIS A 515 27.16 29.22 15.74
N LYS A 516 26.38 28.87 16.77
CA LYS A 516 26.39 29.61 18.05
C LYS A 516 27.70 29.41 18.84
N LYS A 517 28.27 28.19 18.82
CA LYS A 517 29.58 27.88 19.43
C LYS A 517 30.69 28.60 18.66
N ASP A 518 30.70 28.55 17.34
CA ASP A 518 31.68 29.21 16.47
C ASP A 518 31.69 30.73 16.68
N ALA A 519 30.51 31.35 16.73
CA ALA A 519 30.36 32.79 16.98
C ALA A 519 30.90 33.18 18.38
N ASN A 520 30.61 32.38 19.41
CA ASN A 520 31.14 32.60 20.76
C ASN A 520 32.66 32.43 20.82
N ILE A 521 33.22 31.40 20.17
CA ILE A 521 34.67 31.16 20.10
C ILE A 521 35.35 32.33 19.38
N THR A 522 34.82 32.75 18.23
CA THR A 522 35.31 33.90 17.46
C THR A 522 35.28 35.19 18.30
N ALA A 523 34.22 35.42 19.07
CA ALA A 523 34.13 36.57 19.97
C ALA A 523 35.21 36.54 21.08
N SER A 524 35.47 35.37 21.67
CA SER A 524 36.54 35.19 22.67
C SER A 524 37.94 35.36 22.07
N LEU A 525 38.19 34.83 20.87
CA LEU A 525 39.45 35.02 20.16
C LEU A 525 39.69 36.49 19.81
N ASN A 526 38.65 37.20 19.33
CA ASN A 526 38.74 38.63 19.07
C ASN A 526 38.96 39.46 20.36
N TYR A 527 38.53 38.97 21.53
CA TYR A 527 38.89 39.58 22.82
C TYR A 527 40.36 39.34 23.17
N ALA A 528 40.86 38.10 23.02
CA ALA A 528 42.27 37.76 23.22
C ALA A 528 43.20 38.58 22.30
N GLN A 529 42.80 38.81 21.03
CA GLN A 529 43.52 39.69 20.09
C GLN A 529 43.64 41.13 20.61
N ARG A 530 42.59 41.68 21.23
CA ARG A 530 42.65 43.04 21.81
C ARG A 530 43.58 43.10 23.02
N LEU A 531 43.65 42.02 23.81
CA LEU A 531 44.58 41.91 24.94
C LEU A 531 46.04 41.80 24.43
N GLN A 532 46.32 40.87 23.52
CA GLN A 532 47.65 40.69 22.93
C GLN A 532 48.14 41.96 22.21
N LYS A 533 47.28 42.60 21.41
CA LYS A 533 47.63 43.86 20.74
C LYS A 533 47.89 45.02 21.73
N SER A 534 47.47 44.91 22.99
CA SER A 534 47.75 45.91 24.03
C SER A 534 49.10 45.70 24.76
N THR A 535 49.79 44.57 24.56
CA THR A 535 51.16 44.38 25.05
C THR A 535 52.22 44.76 24.01
N PHE A 536 51.88 44.72 22.72
CA PHE A 536 52.80 45.13 21.65
C PHE A 536 53.18 46.62 21.75
N PRO A 537 54.48 46.98 21.65
CA PRO A 537 54.93 48.36 21.71
C PRO A 537 54.34 49.25 20.60
N ASP A 538 54.06 50.51 20.91
CA ASP A 538 53.67 51.50 19.91
C ASP A 538 54.86 51.81 18.98
N VAL A 539 54.67 51.55 17.68
CA VAL A 539 55.65 51.83 16.62
C VAL A 539 56.06 53.31 16.61
N ALA A 540 55.19 54.24 17.01
CA ALA A 540 55.51 55.66 17.12
C ALA A 540 56.50 55.96 18.28
N LEU A 541 56.55 55.13 19.32
CA LEU A 541 57.59 55.23 20.37
C LEU A 541 58.92 54.63 19.88
N ILE A 542 58.86 53.51 19.15
CA ILE A 542 60.07 52.93 18.53
C ILE A 542 60.70 53.94 17.55
N GLN A 543 59.89 54.58 16.72
CA GLN A 543 60.35 55.59 15.75
C GLN A 543 60.88 56.88 16.40
N GLN A 544 60.52 57.19 17.66
CA GLN A 544 61.18 58.28 18.40
C GLN A 544 62.61 57.92 18.82
N ALA A 545 62.88 56.65 19.15
CA ALA A 545 64.22 56.17 19.46
C ALA A 545 65.04 55.91 18.18
N ILE A 546 64.43 55.32 17.15
CA ILE A 546 65.05 54.88 15.89
C ILE A 546 64.12 55.27 14.72
N PRO A 547 64.25 56.48 14.15
CA PRO A 547 63.33 56.99 13.12
C PRO A 547 63.22 56.11 11.87
N ASN A 548 64.33 55.49 11.48
CA ASN A 548 64.36 54.51 10.39
C ASN A 548 63.96 53.13 10.92
N PHE A 549 62.66 52.90 11.11
CA PHE A 549 62.11 51.65 11.64
C PHE A 549 60.79 51.28 10.95
N PHE A 550 60.64 50.00 10.61
CA PHE A 550 59.34 49.39 10.32
C PHE A 550 59.17 48.04 11.05
N VAL A 551 57.92 47.65 11.26
CA VAL A 551 57.54 46.26 11.54
C VAL A 551 56.46 45.81 10.56
N PHE A 552 56.74 44.72 9.85
CA PHE A 552 55.75 43.97 9.07
C PHE A 552 55.31 42.79 9.93
N PHE A 553 54.09 42.87 10.45
CA PHE A 553 53.53 41.88 11.37
C PHE A 553 52.15 41.43 10.89
N ARG A 554 51.97 40.13 10.70
CA ARG A 554 50.78 39.52 10.10
C ARG A 554 50.49 38.16 10.74
N PRO A 555 49.64 38.11 11.79
CA PRO A 555 49.18 36.85 12.36
C PRO A 555 48.49 35.97 11.31
N ARG A 556 48.62 34.65 11.47
CA ARG A 556 47.97 33.64 10.64
C ARG A 556 46.52 33.44 11.04
N ASP A 557 46.28 33.37 12.34
CA ASP A 557 44.98 33.24 12.97
C ASP A 557 44.56 34.59 13.60
N ILE A 558 43.54 34.58 14.46
CA ILE A 558 43.07 35.81 15.14
C ILE A 558 44.11 36.32 16.15
N VAL A 559 44.97 35.46 16.68
CA VAL A 559 46.06 35.76 17.62
C VAL A 559 47.34 35.04 17.19
N SER A 560 48.49 35.56 17.63
CA SER A 560 49.82 35.21 17.09
C SER A 560 50.69 34.46 18.10
N GLY A 561 51.56 33.56 17.65
CA GLY A 561 52.76 33.14 18.39
C GLY A 561 53.85 34.22 18.36
N ASP A 562 54.11 34.77 17.17
CA ASP A 562 55.08 35.85 16.98
C ASP A 562 54.75 37.09 17.81
N PHE A 563 55.79 37.73 18.35
CA PHE A 563 55.70 39.07 18.96
C PHE A 563 57.01 39.85 18.82
N TYR A 564 56.91 41.17 18.98
CA TYR A 564 58.07 42.07 19.06
C TYR A 564 58.02 42.89 20.35
N TRP A 565 59.19 43.26 20.85
CA TRP A 565 59.34 43.98 22.12
C TRP A 565 60.39 45.10 21.99
N PHE A 566 60.19 46.16 22.77
CA PHE A 566 61.00 47.37 22.77
C PHE A 566 61.04 47.97 24.16
N SER A 567 62.23 48.40 24.58
CA SER A 567 62.43 49.25 25.76
C SER A 567 63.61 50.17 25.52
N GLU A 568 63.62 51.31 26.21
CA GLU A 568 64.69 52.28 26.15
C GLU A 568 65.02 52.76 27.57
N LYS A 569 66.20 52.38 28.06
CA LYS A 569 66.66 52.69 29.43
C LYS A 569 68.00 53.40 29.42
N THR A 570 68.26 54.20 30.45
CA THR A 570 69.60 54.75 30.68
C THR A 570 70.41 53.73 31.46
N ASN A 571 71.59 53.35 30.96
CA ASN A 571 72.50 52.45 31.66
C ASN A 571 72.98 53.09 32.97
N PRO A 572 72.85 52.44 34.14
CA PRO A 572 73.17 53.05 35.43
C PRO A 572 74.68 53.23 35.66
N VAL A 573 75.55 52.58 34.86
CA VAL A 573 77.01 52.66 35.00
C VAL A 573 77.61 53.67 34.02
N THR A 574 77.22 53.64 32.74
CA THR A 574 77.75 54.57 31.72
C THR A 574 76.97 55.87 31.60
N GLY A 575 75.71 55.91 32.05
CA GLY A 575 74.79 57.02 31.79
C GLY A 575 74.31 57.10 30.34
N HIS A 576 74.64 56.13 29.48
CA HIS A 576 74.25 56.12 28.07
C HIS A 576 72.80 55.64 27.89
N LYS A 577 72.14 56.14 26.85
CA LYS A 577 70.81 55.67 26.44
C LYS A 577 70.95 54.37 25.65
N GLN A 578 70.37 53.30 26.16
CA GLN A 578 70.37 51.95 25.59
C GLN A 578 68.98 51.60 25.04
N THR A 579 68.90 51.26 23.77
CA THR A 579 67.64 50.89 23.10
C THR A 579 67.63 49.39 22.79
N PHE A 580 66.58 48.70 23.23
CA PHE A 580 66.36 47.28 22.99
C PHE A 580 65.35 47.09 21.85
N LEU A 581 65.68 46.22 20.90
CA LEU A 581 64.77 45.73 19.87
C LEU A 581 64.80 44.20 19.84
N ILE A 582 63.62 43.59 19.95
CA ILE A 582 63.47 42.13 20.04
C ILE A 582 62.38 41.68 19.08
N ALA A 583 62.66 40.60 18.36
CA ALA A 583 61.68 39.82 17.61
C ALA A 583 61.71 38.37 18.11
N ALA A 584 60.54 37.79 18.32
CA ALA A 584 60.38 36.45 18.89
C ALA A 584 59.27 35.67 18.17
N ASP A 585 59.47 34.37 18.12
CA ASP A 585 58.73 33.35 17.36
C ASP A 585 58.41 32.21 18.35
N CYS A 586 57.14 32.06 18.72
CA CYS A 586 56.73 31.12 19.78
C CYS A 586 56.29 29.77 19.23
N THR A 587 56.53 28.70 20.01
CA THR A 587 56.17 27.33 19.62
C THR A 587 54.66 27.17 19.43
N GLY A 588 54.26 27.14 18.17
CA GLY A 588 52.86 27.02 17.76
C GLY A 588 52.16 28.37 17.67
N HIS A 589 51.38 28.52 16.59
CA HIS A 589 50.52 29.65 16.26
C HIS A 589 49.21 29.70 17.05
N GLY A 590 48.48 30.81 16.96
CA GLY A 590 47.12 30.90 17.49
C GLY A 590 47.08 30.91 19.03
N VAL A 591 46.08 30.28 19.65
CA VAL A 591 45.83 30.42 21.10
C VAL A 591 47.01 29.98 21.98
N PRO A 592 47.67 28.81 21.77
CA PRO A 592 48.83 28.43 22.57
C PRO A 592 50.00 29.40 22.39
N GLY A 593 50.29 29.79 21.15
CA GLY A 593 51.30 30.79 20.80
C GLY A 593 51.07 32.13 21.49
N ALA A 594 49.83 32.61 21.51
CA ALA A 594 49.49 33.89 22.13
C ALA A 594 49.66 33.87 23.67
N PHE A 595 49.47 32.73 24.32
CA PHE A 595 49.84 32.59 25.74
C PHE A 595 51.36 32.55 25.92
N MET A 596 52.10 31.86 25.04
CA MET A 596 53.57 31.87 25.06
C MET A 596 54.14 33.27 24.81
N SER A 597 53.56 34.05 23.90
CA SER A 597 53.98 35.43 23.62
C SER A 597 53.79 36.32 24.86
N MET A 598 52.69 36.18 25.59
CA MET A 598 52.44 36.90 26.84
C MET A 598 53.37 36.47 27.99
N VAL A 599 53.80 35.19 28.03
CA VAL A 599 54.82 34.74 28.99
C VAL A 599 56.19 35.32 28.65
N GLY A 600 56.56 35.36 27.37
CA GLY A 600 57.81 35.98 26.91
C GLY A 600 57.88 37.48 27.21
N ASP A 601 56.81 38.21 26.88
CA ASP A 601 56.64 39.64 27.17
C ASP A 601 56.80 39.95 28.68
N ALA A 602 56.07 39.23 29.55
CA ALA A 602 56.15 39.41 31.00
C ALA A 602 57.52 39.07 31.59
N LEU A 603 58.24 38.09 31.01
CA LEU A 603 59.62 37.77 31.42
C LEU A 603 60.63 38.82 30.93
N LEU A 604 60.48 39.36 29.72
CA LEU A 604 61.32 40.45 29.20
C LEU A 604 61.22 41.71 30.06
N GLU A 605 60.00 42.13 30.41
CA GLU A 605 59.75 43.27 31.30
C GLU A 605 60.41 43.07 32.68
N LYS A 606 60.29 41.86 33.24
CA LYS A 606 60.96 41.49 34.49
C LYS A 606 62.49 41.53 34.36
N ILE A 607 63.07 40.91 33.34
CA ILE A 607 64.52 40.73 33.19
C ILE A 607 65.22 42.06 32.84
N ILE A 608 64.69 42.79 31.85
CA ILE A 608 65.35 43.97 31.30
C ILE A 608 65.04 45.22 32.12
N ASN A 609 63.76 45.44 32.47
CA ASN A 609 63.33 46.69 33.11
C ASN A 609 63.30 46.58 34.64
N THR A 610 62.90 45.44 35.21
CA THR A 610 62.82 45.28 36.69
C THR A 610 64.14 44.79 37.31
N GLN A 611 64.79 43.77 36.75
CA GLN A 611 66.10 43.26 37.21
C GLN A 611 67.29 44.07 36.66
N GLY A 612 67.05 44.90 35.64
CA GLY A 612 68.04 45.82 35.08
C GLY A 612 69.03 45.20 34.09
N ILE A 613 68.96 43.89 33.82
CA ILE A 613 69.91 43.15 32.98
C ILE A 613 69.92 43.73 31.55
N ASP A 614 71.11 43.88 30.96
CA ASP A 614 71.31 44.53 29.65
C ASP A 614 71.98 43.62 28.60
N SER A 615 72.97 42.80 28.97
CA SER A 615 73.68 41.93 28.02
C SER A 615 72.74 40.89 27.34
N PRO A 616 72.56 40.93 26.00
CA PRO A 616 71.59 40.08 25.27
C PRO A 616 71.69 38.57 25.51
N ASP A 617 72.90 38.03 25.67
CA ASP A 617 73.19 36.62 25.98
C ASP A 617 72.72 36.20 27.38
N VAL A 618 72.88 37.09 28.37
CA VAL A 618 72.39 36.88 29.73
C VAL A 618 70.86 36.95 29.76
N ILE A 619 70.26 37.87 29.01
CA ILE A 619 68.79 37.98 28.89
C ILE A 619 68.20 36.69 28.31
N LEU A 620 68.78 36.12 27.25
CA LEU A 620 68.35 34.82 26.71
C LEU A 620 68.54 33.66 27.71
N THR A 621 69.58 33.69 28.53
CA THR A 621 69.84 32.67 29.56
C THR A 621 68.79 32.71 30.69
N GLU A 622 68.46 33.91 31.17
CA GLU A 622 67.38 34.14 32.15
C GLU A 622 66.00 33.80 31.57
N LEU A 623 65.74 34.10 30.29
CA LEU A 623 64.51 33.72 29.59
C LEU A 623 64.35 32.20 29.48
N HIS A 624 65.39 31.47 29.05
CA HIS A 624 65.34 30.00 28.95
C HIS A 624 65.01 29.37 30.31
N THR A 625 65.62 29.88 31.38
CA THR A 625 65.39 29.44 32.76
C THR A 625 63.97 29.81 33.23
N GLY A 626 63.53 31.04 32.99
CA GLY A 626 62.21 31.55 33.36
C GLY A 626 61.07 30.81 32.67
N ILE A 627 61.20 30.47 31.38
CA ILE A 627 60.20 29.71 30.62
C ILE A 627 60.09 28.27 31.17
N ARG A 628 61.22 27.59 31.39
CA ARG A 628 61.23 26.23 31.98
C ARG A 628 60.55 26.18 33.34
N TYR A 629 60.80 27.19 34.18
CA TYR A 629 60.15 27.32 35.49
C TYR A 629 58.65 27.60 35.37
N MET A 630 58.26 28.61 34.59
CA MET A 630 56.86 29.05 34.43
C MET A 630 55.95 27.96 33.82
N LEU A 631 56.49 27.09 32.97
CA LEU A 631 55.77 25.99 32.32
C LEU A 631 56.00 24.62 32.99
N ASN A 632 56.75 24.58 34.10
CA ASN A 632 57.19 23.36 34.81
C ASN A 632 57.69 22.25 33.87
N GLN A 633 58.67 22.57 33.03
CA GLN A 633 59.19 21.66 31.99
C GLN A 633 60.16 20.59 32.51
N GLU A 634 60.44 20.59 33.82
CA GLU A 634 61.31 19.61 34.47
C GLU A 634 60.51 18.43 35.05
N GLU A 635 59.25 18.66 35.42
CA GLU A 635 58.32 17.61 35.89
C GLU A 635 57.26 17.22 34.85
N SER A 636 57.07 18.01 33.79
CA SER A 636 56.02 17.80 32.78
C SER A 636 56.56 17.42 31.40
N ALA A 637 55.67 16.95 30.52
CA ALA A 637 55.98 16.68 29.11
C ALA A 637 55.93 17.95 28.22
N ASN A 638 55.73 19.14 28.80
CA ASN A 638 55.67 20.38 28.05
C ASN A 638 57.06 20.72 27.47
N ASN A 639 57.11 21.00 26.16
CA ASN A 639 58.32 21.38 25.45
C ASN A 639 58.13 22.69 24.66
N ASP A 640 57.13 23.48 25.02
CA ASP A 640 56.80 24.74 24.37
C ASP A 640 57.90 25.76 24.68
N GLY A 641 58.34 26.48 23.65
CA GLY A 641 59.44 27.43 23.76
C GLY A 641 59.27 28.61 22.83
N MET A 642 60.37 29.32 22.61
CA MET A 642 60.43 30.37 21.59
C MET A 642 61.85 30.52 21.03
N ASP A 643 61.91 30.87 19.76
CA ASP A 643 63.11 31.38 19.10
C ASP A 643 63.06 32.91 19.17
N MET A 644 64.21 33.57 19.35
CA MET A 644 64.25 35.02 19.63
C MET A 644 65.57 35.64 19.18
N GLY A 645 65.52 36.85 18.63
CA GLY A 645 66.68 37.70 18.38
C GLY A 645 66.60 38.99 19.20
N ILE A 646 67.67 39.32 19.95
CA ILE A 646 67.76 40.51 20.79
C ILE A 646 68.88 41.42 20.27
N CYS A 647 68.53 42.64 19.88
CA CYS A 647 69.47 43.72 19.60
C CYS A 647 69.47 44.76 20.74
N LEU A 648 70.65 45.11 21.24
CA LEU A 648 70.89 46.22 22.14
C LEU A 648 71.75 47.27 21.43
N ILE A 649 71.25 48.50 21.33
CA ILE A 649 71.88 49.61 20.62
C ILE A 649 72.34 50.67 21.63
N ASP A 650 73.63 51.00 21.62
CA ASP A 650 74.20 52.17 22.31
C ASP A 650 74.76 53.13 21.25
N LYS A 651 74.03 54.23 21.00
CA LYS A 651 74.40 55.24 20.00
C LYS A 651 75.57 56.15 20.45
N THR A 652 75.92 56.15 21.73
CA THR A 652 77.03 56.92 22.28
C THR A 652 78.35 56.16 22.13
N ASN A 653 78.36 54.86 22.44
CA ASN A 653 79.48 53.96 22.17
C ASN A 653 79.54 53.50 20.70
N LYS A 654 78.49 53.75 19.91
CA LYS A 654 78.32 53.26 18.53
C LYS A 654 78.45 51.74 18.41
N THR A 655 77.81 51.03 19.33
CA THR A 655 77.75 49.56 19.31
C THR A 655 76.32 49.07 19.14
N LEU A 656 76.18 48.00 18.35
CA LEU A 656 75.01 47.14 18.36
C LEU A 656 75.46 45.78 18.89
N GLU A 657 74.98 45.41 20.07
CA GLU A 657 75.16 44.07 20.62
C GLU A 657 73.98 43.17 20.21
N TYR A 658 74.27 41.93 19.84
CA TYR A 658 73.28 40.96 19.40
C TYR A 658 73.49 39.60 20.05
N ALA A 659 72.40 38.95 20.45
CA ALA A 659 72.36 37.51 20.69
C ALA A 659 71.04 36.94 20.16
N GLY A 660 71.04 35.65 19.80
CA GLY A 660 69.85 34.97 19.29
C GLY A 660 69.73 33.52 19.71
N ALA A 661 68.50 33.07 19.94
CA ALA A 661 68.07 31.70 20.09
C ALA A 661 67.46 31.26 18.75
N LYS A 662 68.24 30.54 17.91
CA LYS A 662 67.99 30.13 16.50
C LYS A 662 67.65 31.23 15.48
N THR A 663 67.01 32.32 15.86
CA THR A 663 66.81 33.52 15.02
C THR A 663 68.18 34.05 14.56
N PRO A 664 68.33 34.46 13.28
CA PRO A 664 69.51 35.19 12.81
C PRO A 664 69.28 36.70 12.84
N LEU A 665 70.36 37.47 13.00
CA LEU A 665 70.40 38.87 12.60
C LEU A 665 70.97 38.94 11.18
N LEU A 666 70.24 39.57 10.26
CA LEU A 666 70.83 40.08 9.02
C LEU A 666 71.18 41.55 9.21
N TYR A 667 72.35 41.96 8.73
CA TYR A 667 72.71 43.37 8.68
C TYR A 667 73.46 43.71 7.40
N ILE A 668 73.33 44.95 6.95
CA ILE A 668 73.92 45.46 5.71
C ILE A 668 74.76 46.70 6.05
N GLN A 669 76.04 46.64 5.68
CA GLN A 669 77.03 47.73 5.75
C GLN A 669 77.77 47.81 4.42
N ASP A 670 78.11 49.01 3.96
CA ASP A 670 78.78 49.28 2.66
C ASP A 670 78.13 48.65 1.40
N GLY A 671 76.89 48.15 1.52
CA GLY A 671 76.17 47.42 0.46
C GLY A 671 76.34 45.90 0.49
N GLU A 672 77.14 45.34 1.40
CA GLU A 672 77.28 43.90 1.61
C GLU A 672 76.27 43.38 2.65
N LEU A 673 75.69 42.20 2.41
CA LEU A 673 74.81 41.53 3.37
C LEU A 673 75.62 40.56 4.25
N HIS A 674 75.53 40.77 5.55
CA HIS A 674 76.11 39.92 6.58
C HIS A 674 75.01 39.21 7.36
N SER A 675 75.33 38.03 7.91
CA SER A 675 74.42 37.24 8.74
C SER A 675 75.13 36.75 10.00
N ILE A 676 74.60 37.11 11.17
CA ILE A 676 74.95 36.51 12.44
C ILE A 676 73.89 35.45 12.76
N LYS A 677 74.32 34.20 12.93
CA LYS A 677 73.46 33.10 13.34
C LYS A 677 73.29 33.16 14.85
N GLY A 678 72.06 33.07 15.36
CA GLY A 678 71.82 32.75 16.76
C GLY A 678 72.40 31.38 17.14
N THR A 679 72.55 31.14 18.44
CA THR A 679 72.86 29.81 18.98
C THR A 679 71.81 28.82 18.51
N MET A 680 72.20 27.60 18.12
CA MET A 680 71.30 26.54 17.64
C MET A 680 70.51 25.88 18.80
N MET A 681 69.78 26.71 19.54
CA MET A 681 69.11 26.45 20.81
C MET A 681 67.89 27.35 20.90
N SER A 682 66.74 26.82 21.35
CA SER A 682 65.54 27.60 21.67
C SER A 682 65.54 28.03 23.13
N LEU A 683 64.72 29.03 23.45
CA LEU A 683 64.31 29.32 24.82
C LEU A 683 63.23 28.30 25.24
N GLY A 684 63.31 27.76 26.46
CA GLY A 684 62.47 26.64 26.91
C GLY A 684 62.90 25.26 26.37
N GLY A 685 62.08 24.25 26.67
CA GLY A 685 62.17 22.88 26.19
C GLY A 685 63.24 22.01 26.87
N LEU A 686 63.08 20.68 26.78
CA LEU A 686 64.10 19.71 27.20
C LEU A 686 65.31 19.76 26.26
N GLN A 687 66.52 19.93 26.82
CA GLN A 687 67.75 20.02 26.04
C GLN A 687 68.78 18.97 26.46
N LEU A 688 69.37 18.29 25.47
CA LEU A 688 70.36 17.22 25.67
C LEU A 688 71.77 17.74 25.98
N LYS A 689 71.99 19.05 25.84
CA LYS A 689 73.18 19.79 26.25
C LYS A 689 72.79 21.22 26.57
N GLU A 690 73.31 21.76 27.65
CA GLU A 690 73.33 23.20 27.88
C GLU A 690 74.36 23.83 26.92
N ASN A 691 73.93 24.79 26.12
CA ASN A 691 74.81 25.67 25.36
C ASN A 691 74.60 27.09 25.89
N ASN A 692 75.67 27.87 26.00
CA ASN A 692 75.51 29.29 26.33
C ASN A 692 75.04 30.06 25.09
N PHE A 693 74.18 31.06 25.28
CA PHE A 693 73.89 32.03 24.24
C PHE A 693 75.15 32.85 23.94
N THR A 694 75.42 33.13 22.66
CA THR A 694 76.63 33.86 22.25
C THR A 694 76.28 35.32 21.96
N LYS A 695 76.96 36.24 22.63
CA LYS A 695 76.90 37.67 22.29
C LYS A 695 77.87 38.00 21.16
N HIS A 696 77.41 38.82 20.24
CA HIS A 696 78.19 39.44 19.17
C HIS A 696 78.09 40.95 19.30
N THR A 697 79.15 41.68 18.93
CA THR A 697 79.17 43.15 18.94
C THR A 697 79.56 43.66 17.56
N ILE A 698 78.72 44.53 16.98
CA ILE A 698 78.89 45.17 15.68
C ILE A 698 79.21 46.66 15.96
N SER A 699 80.23 47.22 15.29
CA SER A 699 80.41 48.68 15.24
C SER A 699 79.37 49.27 14.29
N ILE A 700 78.68 50.30 14.76
CA ILE A 700 77.76 51.12 13.97
C ILE A 700 78.35 52.52 13.73
N ASP A 701 79.67 52.57 13.49
CA ASP A 701 80.38 53.76 12.96
C ASP A 701 79.96 54.15 11.53
N LYS A 702 79.26 53.25 10.84
CA LYS A 702 78.69 53.40 9.50
C LYS A 702 77.19 53.18 9.55
N PRO A 703 76.40 53.80 8.64
CA PRO A 703 74.96 53.54 8.53
C PRO A 703 74.70 52.04 8.35
N THR A 704 74.00 51.43 9.31
CA THR A 704 73.84 49.99 9.41
C THR A 704 72.37 49.64 9.32
N THR A 705 71.98 48.83 8.33
CA THR A 705 70.58 48.41 8.14
C THR A 705 70.40 46.98 8.62
N CYS A 706 69.56 46.76 9.62
CA CYS A 706 69.39 45.49 10.32
C CYS A 706 67.98 44.92 10.12
N TYR A 707 67.88 43.59 10.08
CA TYR A 707 66.61 42.85 10.02
C TYR A 707 66.59 41.66 10.97
N LEU A 708 65.46 41.49 11.67
CA LEU A 708 65.09 40.30 12.44
C LEU A 708 63.76 39.76 11.91
N PHE A 709 63.59 38.44 11.87
CA PHE A 709 62.35 37.82 11.37
C PHE A 709 62.09 36.42 11.95
N SER A 710 60.81 36.07 12.05
CA SER A 710 60.30 34.71 12.34
C SER A 710 60.34 33.81 11.10
N ASP A 711 59.95 32.54 11.22
CA ASP A 711 60.05 31.59 10.10
C ASP A 711 58.99 31.79 8.99
N GLY A 712 57.78 32.23 9.36
CA GLY A 712 56.61 32.15 8.48
C GLY A 712 56.73 32.93 7.17
N PHE A 713 57.48 34.04 7.09
CA PHE A 713 57.70 34.73 5.81
C PHE A 713 58.41 33.83 4.81
N HIS A 714 59.51 33.21 5.23
CA HIS A 714 60.37 32.45 4.33
C HIS A 714 59.95 30.98 4.19
N ASP A 715 59.21 30.45 5.15
CA ASP A 715 58.63 29.11 5.05
C ASP A 715 57.31 29.07 4.26
N GLN A 716 56.64 30.22 4.02
CA GLN A 716 55.39 30.31 3.26
C GLN A 716 55.44 29.60 1.89
N PHE A 717 54.47 28.71 1.67
CA PHE A 717 54.27 28.03 0.39
C PHE A 717 53.56 28.92 -0.65
N GLY A 718 54.10 28.96 -1.86
CA GLY A 718 53.58 29.81 -2.94
C GLY A 718 54.31 29.65 -4.28
N GLY A 719 54.05 30.59 -5.18
CA GLY A 719 54.57 30.61 -6.54
C GLY A 719 54.02 29.50 -7.44
N GLU A 720 54.44 29.50 -8.71
CA GLU A 720 53.94 28.61 -9.77
C GLU A 720 54.18 27.11 -9.50
N THR A 721 55.17 26.79 -8.67
CA THR A 721 55.53 25.39 -8.33
C THR A 721 55.18 25.01 -6.89
N ASN A 722 54.41 25.85 -6.18
CA ASN A 722 53.98 25.66 -4.78
C ASN A 722 55.13 25.22 -3.85
N LYS A 723 56.15 26.07 -3.71
CA LYS A 723 57.34 25.84 -2.87
C LYS A 723 57.39 26.86 -1.73
N LYS A 724 58.21 26.59 -0.71
CA LYS A 724 58.59 27.60 0.29
C LYS A 724 59.29 28.79 -0.38
N TYR A 725 59.14 29.99 0.18
CA TYR A 725 59.84 31.19 -0.31
C TYR A 725 61.37 31.09 -0.16
N SER A 726 61.83 30.42 0.91
CA SER A 726 63.20 30.18 1.37
C SER A 726 63.94 31.39 1.98
N LYS A 727 64.79 31.12 2.98
CA LYS A 727 65.63 32.13 3.66
C LYS A 727 66.54 32.89 2.69
N GLN A 728 66.99 32.24 1.61
CA GLN A 728 67.83 32.87 0.58
C GLN A 728 67.10 34.02 -0.09
N ARG A 729 65.89 33.80 -0.61
CA ARG A 729 65.13 34.86 -1.29
C ARG A 729 64.72 35.99 -0.37
N LEU A 730 64.42 35.71 0.89
CA LEU A 730 64.16 36.78 1.87
C LEU A 730 65.42 37.64 2.07
N SER A 731 66.61 37.03 2.14
CA SER A 731 67.87 37.78 2.20
C SER A 731 68.14 38.59 0.93
N GLU A 732 67.88 38.03 -0.26
CA GLU A 732 68.02 38.70 -1.56
C GLU A 732 67.03 39.87 -1.72
N LEU A 733 65.79 39.71 -1.26
CA LEU A 733 64.77 40.75 -1.21
C LEU A 733 65.15 41.88 -0.25
N LEU A 734 65.53 41.54 0.99
CA LEU A 734 65.96 42.52 1.99
C LEU A 734 67.20 43.31 1.51
N LEU A 735 68.15 42.64 0.84
CA LEU A 735 69.28 43.30 0.19
C LEU A 735 68.86 44.21 -0.96
N SER A 736 67.87 43.84 -1.77
CA SER A 736 67.42 44.69 -2.90
C SER A 736 66.66 45.94 -2.45
N ILE A 737 65.92 45.86 -1.33
CA ILE A 737 65.08 46.98 -0.84
C ILE A 737 65.77 47.86 0.22
N HIS A 738 66.95 47.50 0.74
CA HIS A 738 67.49 48.16 1.94
C HIS A 738 67.68 49.68 1.84
N GLN A 739 67.84 50.23 0.64
CA GLN A 739 68.05 51.67 0.42
C GLN A 739 66.74 52.47 0.31
N GLU A 740 65.60 51.79 0.13
CA GLU A 740 64.26 52.40 0.12
C GLU A 740 63.88 52.96 1.50
N GLU A 741 62.90 53.87 1.51
CA GLU A 741 62.28 54.35 2.74
C GLU A 741 61.67 53.20 3.57
N PHE A 742 61.73 53.28 4.90
CA PHE A 742 61.38 52.12 5.76
C PHE A 742 59.92 51.69 5.62
N GLU A 743 58.99 52.64 5.46
CA GLU A 743 57.60 52.32 5.17
C GLU A 743 57.43 51.71 3.77
N ARG A 744 58.25 52.12 2.79
CA ARG A 744 58.27 51.53 1.45
C ARG A 744 58.83 50.11 1.44
N GLN A 745 59.82 49.80 2.28
CA GLN A 745 60.28 48.42 2.51
C GLN A 745 59.15 47.55 3.08
N ARG A 746 58.40 48.07 4.05
CA ARG A 746 57.22 47.40 4.64
C ARG A 746 56.12 47.13 3.60
N GLU A 747 55.87 48.07 2.70
CA GLU A 747 54.97 47.88 1.55
C GLU A 747 55.46 46.79 0.60
N ILE A 748 56.74 46.81 0.21
CA ILE A 748 57.29 45.83 -0.74
C ILE A 748 57.23 44.42 -0.14
N LEU A 749 57.59 44.25 1.14
CA LEU A 749 57.44 42.97 1.87
C LEU A 749 56.00 42.46 1.87
N SER A 750 55.01 43.33 2.12
CA SER A 750 53.59 42.94 2.10
C SER A 750 53.14 42.51 0.70
N ASN A 751 53.51 43.28 -0.33
CA ASN A 751 53.13 42.98 -1.72
C ASN A 751 53.78 41.69 -2.21
N GLU A 752 55.06 41.47 -1.93
CA GLU A 752 55.78 40.25 -2.31
C GLU A 752 55.22 39.01 -1.58
N PHE A 753 54.89 39.13 -0.30
CA PHE A 753 54.26 38.04 0.45
C PHE A 753 52.90 37.64 -0.14
N ASP A 754 52.03 38.60 -0.44
CA ASP A 754 50.73 38.32 -1.07
C ASP A 754 50.88 37.81 -2.52
N ASN A 755 51.82 38.35 -3.31
CA ASN A 755 52.11 37.90 -4.68
C ASN A 755 52.69 36.47 -4.72
N TRP A 756 53.51 36.09 -3.74
CA TRP A 756 54.03 34.74 -3.62
C TRP A 756 52.94 33.77 -3.18
N LYS A 757 52.23 34.11 -2.10
CA LYS A 757 51.20 33.27 -1.48
C LYS A 757 50.00 33.04 -2.40
N LYS A 758 49.50 34.10 -3.06
CA LYS A 758 48.26 34.09 -3.84
C LYS A 758 47.12 33.44 -3.04
N ASP A 759 46.41 32.48 -3.63
CA ASP A 759 45.28 31.76 -3.03
C ASP A 759 45.69 30.71 -1.96
N THR A 760 46.99 30.47 -1.72
CA THR A 760 47.39 29.57 -0.63
C THR A 760 47.08 30.18 0.74
N LYS A 761 46.87 29.32 1.73
CA LYS A 761 46.73 29.75 3.12
C LYS A 761 48.08 30.22 3.66
N GLN A 762 48.05 31.22 4.52
CA GLN A 762 49.20 31.52 5.37
C GLN A 762 49.44 30.32 6.29
N ILE A 763 50.69 29.85 6.40
CA ILE A 763 51.00 28.59 7.11
C ILE A 763 51.37 28.79 8.57
N ASP A 764 52.06 29.90 8.88
CA ASP A 764 52.47 30.29 10.23
C ASP A 764 52.37 31.81 10.42
N ASP A 765 52.56 32.28 11.67
CA ASP A 765 52.62 33.71 11.98
C ASP A 765 53.83 34.38 11.27
N VAL A 766 53.74 35.69 11.01
CA VAL A 766 54.78 36.41 10.23
C VAL A 766 55.17 37.72 10.90
N LEU A 767 56.46 37.84 11.21
CA LEU A 767 57.12 39.01 11.75
C LEU A 767 58.42 39.28 10.98
N VAL A 768 58.54 40.48 10.42
CA VAL A 768 59.80 41.04 9.91
C VAL A 768 59.95 42.45 10.47
N MET A 769 60.97 42.64 11.32
CA MET A 769 61.38 43.94 11.86
C MET A 769 62.59 44.43 11.06
N GLY A 770 62.54 45.67 10.58
CA GLY A 770 63.66 46.32 9.88
C GLY A 770 63.98 47.67 10.50
N PHE A 771 65.26 47.95 10.74
CA PHE A 771 65.71 49.22 11.30
C PHE A 771 67.07 49.69 10.76
N ARG A 772 67.36 50.99 10.85
CA ARG A 772 68.68 51.56 10.56
C ARG A 772 69.19 52.45 11.70
N VAL A 773 70.46 52.26 12.02
CA VAL A 773 71.25 53.04 12.99
C VAL A 773 72.45 53.71 12.32
#